data_AF-A0AAN6HK50-F1
#
_entry.id   AF-A0AAN6HK50-F1
#
_cell.length_a   1.000
_cell.length_b   1.000
_cell.length_c   1.000
_cell.angle_alpha   90.00
_cell.angle_beta   90.00
_cell.angle_gamma   90.00
#
_symmetry.space_group_name_H-M   'P 1'
#
loop_
_entity.id
_entity.type
_entity.pdbx_description
1 polymer ?
#
loop_
_entity_poly.entity_id
_entity_poly.type
_entity_poly.pdbx_seq_one_letter_code
_entity_poly.pdbx_strand_id
1 'polypeptide(L)'
;MPLKSMELLHYFHKAGGNDELALRCKRQNLLALSMHHPDALRNTLLIAGFHYIVNAGRSSDFKPTLLLHKIETIRSVNKWLQLSDSKAYAMCVRQISTLCFSECYLGHSRAAETHLNGLMKFLDIYCPLGMVSPVEPSNTAELSIRYIMLTYSFISICKSRVRVELVDVGEEAPPEVMAAMHDRYKVEAGGMDLKLRSMEMIPYFFAPLSSMRGFCDIDASTMIKCLLSMTEICQLRAPATDEKPVQQLVWLEGAAVKWILAAIETHVESMPWQDDRTRKEISPGGMKSSWSGLFIATQLYVHQVLGLWILDAPLEVKFHSHILDYLSWDLARGESCLEAGSTVASNFWFWKAFVGAFSLARHIETDHAVALYPLRRQFVRLLYKWSEATGIKTWKEAREILIAHTTWLHCLPPNKVHLKGAIVKSILYRVADMVAIHPVHQPGAPIDLLARCPDLLIVSILETLPKHDLCSVSRLNKRYHALADAVLYNTVQWLKPELHLIFSQSLSRRPRRGSAIEEVKLAYPASEITRLISDTLEPMSSVSQTISTMSNLKTLDIAVPVGLLHSIGNLFNGPFDLACLQSCTLFYQDEDDQYWDLQENIHIFTHPTLETLVIKRAKLDDRGFEPIERPHNTALKTLHLIECDINDDTLSDVLMFPEALKEFVLTQREEPEPELEESSSSIRDYMMALKEQCHSLETITIDFPMLASGRALALREFVKLKTLRLNWDYQLFGKSTKKPRLHSVGLPPELETLEFFNPLGTDEEVTDLLANAIQSLHITCRKMKELIVLVEEAEIPKEVLEAIKSQSQLHLSVIGGEEDRDDPE
;
A
#
# COMPACT_ATOMS: atom_id res chain seq x y z
N MET A 1 30.10 -11.37 5.40
CA MET A 1 28.71 -11.63 5.85
C MET A 1 28.56 -11.12 7.29
N PRO A 2 27.78 -10.04 7.52
CA PRO A 2 27.62 -9.39 8.84
C PRO A 2 26.69 -10.15 9.80
N LEU A 3 26.68 -9.74 11.08
CA LEU A 3 25.71 -10.14 12.12
C LEU A 3 25.37 -11.65 12.12
N LYS A 4 26.31 -12.55 12.41
CA LYS A 4 26.09 -14.02 12.48
C LYS A 4 25.42 -14.69 11.25
N SER A 5 25.36 -14.03 10.09
CA SER A 5 24.71 -14.61 8.90
C SER A 5 25.35 -15.94 8.46
N MET A 6 26.67 -16.09 8.63
CA MET A 6 27.37 -17.36 8.36
C MET A 6 26.97 -18.48 9.32
N GLU A 7 26.78 -18.17 10.60
CA GLU A 7 26.33 -19.14 11.59
C GLU A 7 24.90 -19.61 11.27
N LEU A 8 24.02 -18.68 10.89
CA LEU A 8 22.65 -18.99 10.48
C LEU A 8 22.62 -19.85 9.21
N LEU A 9 23.47 -19.53 8.22
CA LEU A 9 23.60 -20.34 7.01
C LEU A 9 24.13 -21.75 7.31
N HIS A 10 25.13 -21.87 8.18
CA HIS A 10 25.66 -23.17 8.60
C HIS A 10 24.63 -23.99 9.39
N TYR A 11 23.84 -23.35 10.26
CA TYR A 11 22.70 -23.98 10.92
C TYR A 11 21.74 -24.53 9.87
N PHE A 12 21.30 -23.68 8.94
CA PHE A 12 20.35 -24.06 7.91
C PHE A 12 20.92 -25.01 6.85
N HIS A 13 22.24 -25.19 6.77
CA HIS A 13 22.85 -26.25 5.96
C HIS A 13 22.83 -27.61 6.70
N LYS A 14 22.83 -27.59 8.03
CA LYS A 14 22.85 -28.78 8.90
C LYS A 14 21.47 -29.23 9.38
N ALA A 15 20.45 -28.38 9.31
CA ALA A 15 19.05 -28.77 9.51
C ALA A 15 18.70 -29.99 8.60
N GLY A 16 17.79 -30.88 8.94
CA GLY A 16 17.43 -32.02 8.06
C GLY A 16 18.39 -33.22 8.04
N GLY A 17 19.14 -33.46 9.12
CA GLY A 17 20.08 -34.59 9.24
C GLY A 17 19.49 -36.00 9.09
N ASN A 18 18.16 -36.15 9.09
CA ASN A 18 17.44 -37.43 8.98
C ASN A 18 16.79 -37.68 7.59
N ASP A 19 16.99 -36.79 6.62
CA ASP A 19 16.38 -36.96 5.29
C ASP A 19 17.06 -38.05 4.44
N GLU A 20 16.29 -38.65 3.52
CA GLU A 20 16.81 -39.56 2.50
C GLU A 20 17.98 -38.92 1.76
N LEU A 21 19.04 -39.70 1.51
CA LEU A 21 20.30 -39.27 0.89
C LEU A 21 20.10 -38.40 -0.38
N ALA A 22 19.06 -38.73 -1.17
CA ALA A 22 18.71 -38.01 -2.39
C ALA A 22 18.21 -36.57 -2.14
N LEU A 23 17.40 -36.34 -1.09
CA LEU A 23 16.87 -35.02 -0.74
C LEU A 23 18.00 -34.12 -0.21
N ARG A 24 18.90 -34.70 0.59
CA ARG A 24 20.10 -34.02 1.10
C ARG A 24 21.04 -33.55 -0.02
N CYS A 25 21.32 -34.40 -1.01
CA CYS A 25 22.12 -34.02 -2.18
C CYS A 25 21.47 -32.90 -3.01
N LYS A 26 20.14 -32.99 -3.25
CA LYS A 26 19.38 -31.93 -3.94
C LYS A 26 19.52 -30.59 -3.21
N ARG A 27 19.35 -30.57 -1.89
CA ARG A 27 19.45 -29.36 -1.05
C ARG A 27 20.86 -28.75 -1.02
N GLN A 28 21.90 -29.56 -0.97
CA GLN A 28 23.29 -29.06 -1.03
C GLN A 28 23.58 -28.35 -2.36
N ASN A 29 23.10 -28.92 -3.48
CA ASN A 29 23.23 -28.30 -4.80
C ASN A 29 22.47 -26.98 -4.89
N LEU A 30 21.27 -26.88 -4.30
CA LEU A 30 20.48 -25.66 -4.26
C LEU A 30 21.15 -24.53 -3.46
N LEU A 31 21.68 -24.85 -2.28
CA LEU A 31 22.39 -23.87 -1.46
C LEU A 31 23.63 -23.37 -2.20
N ALA A 32 24.36 -24.25 -2.89
CA ALA A 32 25.47 -23.86 -3.75
C ALA A 32 25.04 -22.89 -4.87
N LEU A 33 23.94 -23.16 -5.55
CA LEU A 33 23.38 -22.27 -6.58
C LEU A 33 22.99 -20.90 -6.00
N SER A 34 22.41 -20.87 -4.81
CA SER A 34 21.95 -19.64 -4.16
C SER A 34 23.11 -18.76 -3.67
N MET A 35 24.24 -19.35 -3.25
CA MET A 35 25.42 -18.60 -2.79
C MET A 35 26.02 -17.69 -3.86
N HIS A 36 25.85 -18.01 -5.14
CA HIS A 36 26.38 -17.20 -6.24
C HIS A 36 25.49 -16.00 -6.61
N HIS A 37 24.31 -15.86 -5.99
CA HIS A 37 23.36 -14.81 -6.26
C HIS A 37 22.95 -14.07 -4.97
N PRO A 38 23.44 -12.83 -4.76
CA PRO A 38 23.24 -12.10 -3.51
C PRO A 38 21.79 -12.03 -3.03
N ASP A 39 20.85 -11.80 -3.94
CA ASP A 39 19.42 -11.66 -3.61
C ASP A 39 18.76 -13.01 -3.25
N ALA A 40 19.15 -14.09 -3.91
CA ALA A 40 18.67 -15.45 -3.60
C ALA A 40 19.25 -15.92 -2.26
N LEU A 41 20.51 -15.58 -1.97
CA LEU A 41 21.16 -15.87 -0.70
C LEU A 41 20.50 -15.10 0.45
N ARG A 42 20.17 -13.82 0.25
CA ARG A 42 19.44 -13.01 1.23
C ARG A 42 18.07 -13.62 1.56
N ASN A 43 17.29 -14.02 0.55
CA ASN A 43 16.01 -14.69 0.77
C ASN A 43 16.17 -16.02 1.50
N THR A 44 17.21 -16.78 1.14
CA THR A 44 17.54 -18.04 1.82
C THR A 44 17.89 -17.81 3.29
N LEU A 45 18.61 -16.73 3.61
CA LEU A 45 18.94 -16.36 5.00
C LEU A 45 17.72 -15.93 5.80
N LEU A 46 16.76 -15.23 5.19
CA LEU A 46 15.47 -14.91 5.81
C LEU A 46 14.71 -16.21 6.14
N ILE A 47 14.55 -17.12 5.17
CA ILE A 47 13.91 -18.43 5.40
C ILE A 47 14.66 -19.26 6.45
N ALA A 48 15.99 -19.23 6.45
CA ALA A 48 16.83 -19.90 7.45
C ALA A 48 16.57 -19.38 8.87
N GLY A 49 16.42 -18.06 9.03
CA GLY A 49 16.05 -17.45 10.30
C GLY A 49 14.67 -17.87 10.77
N PHE A 50 13.68 -17.95 9.88
CA PHE A 50 12.34 -18.45 10.24
C PHE A 50 12.35 -19.93 10.58
N HIS A 51 13.10 -20.74 9.83
CA HIS A 51 13.31 -22.14 10.17
C HIS A 51 13.91 -22.28 11.57
N TYR A 52 14.91 -21.46 11.91
CA TYR A 52 15.50 -21.44 13.24
C TYR A 52 14.46 -21.06 14.31
N ILE A 53 13.69 -20.00 14.09
CA ILE A 53 12.65 -19.53 15.02
C ILE A 53 11.62 -20.63 15.28
N VAL A 54 11.13 -21.28 14.22
CA VAL A 54 10.16 -22.38 14.35
C VAL A 54 10.79 -23.58 15.05
N ASN A 55 12.02 -23.96 14.73
CA ASN A 55 12.71 -25.11 15.33
C ASN A 55 13.11 -24.90 16.80
N ALA A 56 13.62 -23.73 17.16
CA ALA A 56 14.18 -23.43 18.48
C ALA A 56 13.17 -22.76 19.42
N GLY A 57 12.07 -22.21 18.89
CA GLY A 57 11.08 -21.45 19.65
C GLY A 57 11.60 -20.13 20.24
N ARG A 58 12.74 -19.62 19.75
CA ARG A 58 13.38 -18.38 20.23
C ARG A 58 13.85 -17.53 19.06
N SER A 59 13.63 -16.21 19.16
CA SER A 59 13.99 -15.25 18.10
C SER A 59 15.24 -14.42 18.40
N SER A 60 15.68 -14.35 19.67
CA SER A 60 16.80 -13.49 20.13
C SER A 60 18.11 -13.69 19.38
N ASP A 61 18.44 -14.94 19.04
CA ASP A 61 19.80 -15.34 18.67
C ASP A 61 20.23 -14.82 17.29
N PHE A 62 19.27 -14.58 16.40
CA PHE A 62 19.47 -14.07 15.04
C PHE A 62 18.56 -12.87 14.70
N LYS A 63 17.89 -12.26 15.69
CA LYS A 63 17.01 -11.09 15.45
C LYS A 63 17.72 -9.94 14.71
N PRO A 64 18.95 -9.52 15.10
CA PRO A 64 19.67 -8.47 14.37
C PRO A 64 20.03 -8.88 12.94
N THR A 65 20.36 -10.17 12.73
CA THR A 65 20.65 -10.75 11.42
C THR A 65 19.44 -10.65 10.49
N LEU A 66 18.27 -11.04 10.98
CA LEU A 66 17.02 -11.02 10.23
C LEU A 66 16.59 -9.59 9.88
N LEU A 67 16.71 -8.67 10.85
CA LEU A 67 16.37 -7.26 10.64
C LEU A 67 17.24 -6.63 9.55
N LEU A 68 18.55 -6.88 9.58
CA LEU A 68 19.46 -6.39 8.54
C LEU A 68 19.06 -6.88 7.15
N HIS A 69 18.84 -8.19 6.98
CA HIS A 69 18.48 -8.74 5.67
C HIS A 69 17.10 -8.26 5.21
N LYS A 70 16.16 -8.03 6.12
CA LYS A 70 14.86 -7.43 5.82
C LYS A 70 15.00 -6.01 5.28
N ILE A 71 15.77 -5.15 5.98
CA ILE A 71 16.02 -3.75 5.58
C ILE A 71 16.71 -3.72 4.21
N GLU A 72 17.74 -4.55 3.99
CA GLU A 72 18.44 -4.63 2.71
C GLU A 72 17.55 -5.13 1.56
N THR A 73 16.65 -6.06 1.85
CA THR A 73 15.62 -6.49 0.88
C THR A 73 14.70 -5.34 0.51
N ILE A 74 14.18 -4.57 1.49
CA ILE A 74 13.31 -3.42 1.25
C ILE A 74 14.02 -2.36 0.41
N ARG A 75 15.27 -2.02 0.76
CA ARG A 75 16.11 -1.08 -0.01
C ARG A 75 16.29 -1.52 -1.46
N SER A 76 16.54 -2.81 -1.68
CA SER A 76 16.72 -3.38 -3.02
C SER A 76 15.43 -3.29 -3.84
N VAL A 77 14.28 -3.62 -3.24
CA VAL A 77 12.96 -3.48 -3.88
C VAL A 77 12.69 -2.03 -4.26
N ASN A 78 12.84 -1.09 -3.34
CA ASN A 78 12.59 0.34 -3.59
C ASN A 78 13.45 0.87 -4.73
N LYS A 79 14.73 0.49 -4.75
CA LYS A 79 15.64 0.84 -5.86
C LYS A 79 15.16 0.28 -7.19
N TRP A 80 14.67 -0.96 -7.24
CA TRP A 80 14.22 -1.58 -8.49
C TRP A 80 12.88 -1.04 -8.99
N LEU A 81 11.98 -0.66 -8.07
CA LEU A 81 10.72 -0.01 -8.43
C LEU A 81 10.94 1.30 -9.18
N GLN A 82 12.02 2.03 -8.88
CA GLN A 82 12.39 3.27 -9.57
C GLN A 82 12.95 3.06 -10.99
N LEU A 83 13.41 1.85 -11.35
CA LEU A 83 14.16 1.59 -12.59
C LEU A 83 13.30 1.16 -13.78
N SER A 84 11.99 0.97 -13.62
CA SER A 84 11.00 0.62 -14.67
C SER A 84 11.42 -0.54 -15.62
N ASP A 85 12.25 -1.49 -15.18
CA ASP A 85 12.72 -2.62 -16.00
C ASP A 85 11.81 -3.85 -15.87
N SER A 86 11.56 -4.54 -16.98
CA SER A 86 10.92 -5.87 -17.03
C SER A 86 11.69 -6.95 -16.26
N LYS A 87 13.03 -6.87 -16.17
CA LYS A 87 13.83 -7.82 -15.36
C LYS A 87 13.69 -7.57 -13.87
N ALA A 88 13.41 -6.31 -13.47
CA ALA A 88 13.13 -5.95 -12.09
C ALA A 88 11.85 -6.63 -11.57
N TYR A 89 10.86 -6.87 -12.43
CA TYR A 89 9.59 -7.50 -12.06
C TYR A 89 9.77 -8.79 -11.25
N ALA A 90 10.45 -9.79 -11.83
CA ALA A 90 10.60 -11.09 -11.17
C ALA A 90 11.51 -11.03 -9.93
N MET A 91 12.40 -10.04 -9.84
CA MET A 91 13.23 -9.79 -8.67
C MET A 91 12.41 -9.16 -7.55
N CYS A 92 11.61 -8.13 -7.86
CA CYS A 92 10.66 -7.50 -6.93
C CYS A 92 9.65 -8.52 -6.40
N VAL A 93 9.02 -9.33 -7.27
CA VAL A 93 8.08 -10.38 -6.85
C VAL A 93 8.74 -11.32 -5.83
N ARG A 94 9.96 -11.80 -6.11
CA ARG A 94 10.70 -12.69 -5.19
C ARG A 94 11.05 -12.05 -3.86
N GLN A 95 11.41 -10.77 -3.85
CA GLN A 95 11.76 -10.08 -2.61
C GLN A 95 10.51 -9.73 -1.78
N ILE A 96 9.48 -9.14 -2.40
CA ILE A 96 8.24 -8.75 -1.73
C ILE A 96 7.53 -9.97 -1.15
N SER A 97 7.43 -11.07 -1.90
CA SER A 97 6.88 -12.32 -1.38
C SER A 97 7.68 -12.88 -0.21
N THR A 98 9.02 -12.80 -0.22
CA THR A 98 9.84 -13.24 0.92
C THR A 98 9.59 -12.37 2.17
N LEU A 99 9.41 -11.06 1.99
CA LEU A 99 8.96 -10.16 3.06
C LEU A 99 7.58 -10.56 3.59
N CYS A 100 6.62 -10.88 2.71
CA CYS A 100 5.31 -11.38 3.12
C CYS A 100 5.41 -12.62 4.02
N PHE A 101 6.23 -13.60 3.63
CA PHE A 101 6.51 -14.78 4.45
C PHE A 101 7.08 -14.38 5.81
N SER A 102 8.05 -13.45 5.82
CA SER A 102 8.70 -13.00 7.05
C SER A 102 7.73 -12.39 8.06
N GLU A 103 6.87 -11.48 7.61
CA GLU A 103 5.91 -10.80 8.48
C GLU A 103 4.86 -11.77 9.03
N CYS A 104 4.38 -12.70 8.19
CA CYS A 104 3.44 -13.73 8.61
C CYS A 104 3.96 -14.59 9.77
N TYR A 105 5.23 -14.99 9.73
CA TYR A 105 5.82 -15.82 10.78
C TYR A 105 6.15 -15.05 12.06
N LEU A 106 6.40 -13.75 11.95
CA LEU A 106 6.60 -12.87 13.10
C LEU A 106 5.28 -12.46 13.77
N GLY A 107 4.14 -12.87 13.22
CA GLY A 107 2.81 -12.52 13.74
C GLY A 107 2.30 -11.18 13.21
N HIS A 108 3.05 -10.47 12.38
CA HIS A 108 2.68 -9.18 11.77
C HIS A 108 1.75 -9.38 10.56
N SER A 109 0.56 -9.95 10.80
CA SER A 109 -0.41 -10.29 9.76
C SER A 109 -0.80 -9.09 8.88
N ARG A 110 -0.98 -7.91 9.48
CA ARG A 110 -1.28 -6.66 8.75
C ARG A 110 -0.17 -6.26 7.78
N ALA A 111 1.09 -6.26 8.23
CA ALA A 111 2.23 -5.96 7.36
C ALA A 111 2.37 -6.96 6.21
N ALA A 112 2.12 -8.25 6.47
CA ALA A 112 2.11 -9.27 5.41
C ALA A 112 1.02 -9.03 4.36
N GLU A 113 -0.17 -8.58 4.78
CA GLU A 113 -1.26 -8.21 3.88
C GLU A 113 -0.93 -6.96 3.05
N THR A 114 -0.31 -5.95 3.66
CA THR A 114 0.16 -4.76 2.95
C THR A 114 1.14 -5.13 1.83
N HIS A 115 2.11 -6.01 2.13
CA HIS A 115 3.03 -6.51 1.10
C HIS A 115 2.34 -7.33 0.01
N LEU A 116 1.38 -8.18 0.36
CA LEU A 116 0.60 -8.96 -0.62
C LEU A 116 -0.24 -8.04 -1.52
N ASN A 117 -0.92 -7.05 -0.95
CA ASN A 117 -1.70 -6.07 -1.71
C ASN A 117 -0.80 -5.24 -2.64
N GLY A 118 0.37 -4.82 -2.15
CA GLY A 118 1.40 -4.17 -2.98
C GLY A 118 1.85 -5.07 -4.13
N LEU A 119 2.02 -6.37 -3.88
CA LEU A 119 2.38 -7.36 -4.90
C LEU A 119 1.28 -7.54 -5.96
N MET A 120 0.00 -7.51 -5.57
CA MET A 120 -1.12 -7.57 -6.52
C MET A 120 -1.17 -6.31 -7.41
N LYS A 121 -1.02 -5.12 -6.82
CA LYS A 121 -0.91 -3.86 -7.59
C LYS A 121 0.29 -3.87 -8.52
N PHE A 122 1.41 -4.41 -8.08
CA PHE A 122 2.62 -4.53 -8.89
C PHE A 122 2.41 -5.50 -10.07
N LEU A 123 1.71 -6.62 -9.86
CA LEU A 123 1.30 -7.53 -10.93
C LEU A 123 0.43 -6.80 -11.98
N ASP A 124 -0.52 -5.98 -11.55
CA ASP A 124 -1.40 -5.22 -12.46
C ASP A 124 -0.64 -4.25 -13.36
N ILE A 125 0.38 -3.56 -12.83
CA ILE A 125 1.18 -2.58 -13.60
C ILE A 125 1.92 -3.30 -14.74
N TYR A 126 2.43 -4.50 -14.48
CA TYR A 126 3.23 -5.26 -15.45
C TYR A 126 2.37 -6.13 -16.38
N CYS A 127 1.17 -6.52 -15.96
CA CYS A 127 0.24 -7.32 -16.77
C CYS A 127 -1.19 -6.72 -16.66
N PRO A 128 -1.50 -5.61 -17.35
CA PRO A 128 -2.82 -5.00 -17.25
C PRO A 128 -3.93 -5.92 -17.77
N LEU A 129 -5.08 -5.91 -17.09
CA LEU A 129 -6.30 -6.59 -17.52
C LEU A 129 -6.70 -6.21 -18.97
N GLY A 130 -6.94 -7.22 -19.81
CA GLY A 130 -7.42 -7.05 -21.18
C GLY A 130 -6.33 -7.01 -22.26
N MET A 131 -5.05 -7.02 -21.88
CA MET A 131 -3.97 -7.31 -22.82
C MET A 131 -3.94 -8.81 -23.15
N VAL A 132 -3.68 -9.16 -24.41
CA VAL A 132 -3.56 -10.57 -24.84
C VAL A 132 -2.35 -11.17 -24.13
N SER A 133 -2.59 -12.00 -23.12
CA SER A 133 -1.53 -12.80 -22.51
C SER A 133 -0.87 -13.64 -23.60
N PRO A 134 0.47 -13.73 -23.66
CA PRO A 134 1.15 -14.58 -24.63
C PRO A 134 0.62 -16.02 -24.53
N VAL A 135 0.60 -16.71 -25.68
CA VAL A 135 0.11 -18.10 -25.82
C VAL A 135 0.86 -19.05 -24.89
N GLU A 136 2.08 -18.71 -24.47
CA GLU A 136 2.85 -19.42 -23.46
C GLU A 136 3.59 -18.43 -22.53
N PRO A 137 3.51 -18.60 -21.19
CA PRO A 137 4.21 -17.74 -20.25
C PRO A 137 5.73 -17.99 -20.30
N SER A 138 6.53 -16.93 -20.18
CA SER A 138 7.98 -17.10 -20.03
C SER A 138 8.31 -17.81 -18.71
N ASN A 139 9.44 -18.54 -18.64
CA ASN A 139 9.85 -19.22 -17.40
C ASN A 139 9.93 -18.25 -16.20
N THR A 140 10.31 -17.00 -16.46
CA THR A 140 10.38 -15.93 -15.45
C THR A 140 8.99 -15.51 -14.96
N ALA A 141 8.02 -15.38 -15.87
CA ALA A 141 6.62 -15.08 -15.52
C ALA A 141 5.99 -16.26 -14.78
N GLU A 142 6.22 -17.49 -15.25
CA GLU A 142 5.73 -18.70 -14.57
C GLU A 142 6.32 -18.83 -13.16
N LEU A 143 7.63 -18.64 -12.97
CA LEU A 143 8.24 -18.68 -11.64
C LEU A 143 7.66 -17.58 -10.71
N SER A 144 7.37 -16.40 -11.26
CA SER A 144 6.78 -15.29 -10.51
C SER A 144 5.37 -15.65 -10.02
N ILE A 145 4.49 -16.18 -10.88
CA ILE A 145 3.15 -16.58 -10.46
C ILE A 145 3.18 -17.75 -9.47
N ARG A 146 4.12 -18.69 -9.62
CA ARG A 146 4.31 -19.79 -8.66
C ARG A 146 4.59 -19.26 -7.26
N TYR A 147 5.44 -18.24 -7.16
CA TYR A 147 5.81 -17.65 -5.89
C TYR A 147 4.71 -16.77 -5.29
N ILE A 148 4.00 -15.99 -6.13
CA ILE A 148 2.81 -15.24 -5.72
C ILE A 148 1.75 -16.19 -5.15
N MET A 149 1.45 -17.30 -5.84
CA MET A 149 0.47 -18.28 -5.41
C MET A 149 0.87 -18.93 -4.09
N LEU A 150 2.12 -19.37 -3.94
CA LEU A 150 2.62 -19.94 -2.70
C LEU A 150 2.49 -18.93 -1.53
N THR A 151 2.83 -17.67 -1.78
CA THR A 151 2.72 -16.57 -0.78
C THR A 151 1.27 -16.35 -0.36
N TYR A 152 0.36 -16.26 -1.32
CA TYR A 152 -1.08 -16.08 -1.09
C TYR A 152 -1.66 -17.23 -0.25
N SER A 153 -1.36 -18.49 -0.62
CA SER A 153 -1.79 -19.66 0.13
C SER A 153 -1.26 -19.63 1.56
N PHE A 154 -0.01 -19.22 1.74
CA PHE A 154 0.65 -19.17 3.03
C PHE A 154 0.00 -18.17 3.99
N ILE A 155 -0.26 -16.94 3.52
CA ILE A 155 -0.94 -15.90 4.30
C ILE A 155 -2.35 -16.37 4.71
N SER A 156 -3.09 -16.93 3.76
CA SER A 156 -4.45 -17.45 3.98
C SER A 156 -4.46 -18.52 5.07
N ILE A 157 -3.49 -19.43 5.02
CA ILE A 157 -3.27 -20.48 6.01
C ILE A 157 -2.93 -19.92 7.39
N CYS A 158 -1.95 -19.00 7.48
CA CYS A 158 -1.56 -18.40 8.76
C CYS A 158 -2.72 -17.66 9.42
N LYS A 159 -3.49 -16.87 8.66
CA LYS A 159 -4.68 -16.17 9.18
C LYS A 159 -5.74 -17.15 9.68
N SER A 160 -5.99 -18.24 8.97
CA SER A 160 -6.96 -19.25 9.41
C SER A 160 -6.60 -19.91 10.75
N ARG A 161 -5.31 -19.98 11.09
CA ARG A 161 -4.80 -20.60 12.33
C ARG A 161 -4.93 -19.67 13.55
N VAL A 162 -4.90 -18.36 13.35
CA VAL A 162 -4.88 -17.33 14.41
C VAL A 162 -6.28 -16.79 14.76
N ARG A 163 -7.32 -17.11 13.97
CA ARG A 163 -8.73 -16.66 14.19
C ARG A 163 -9.44 -17.19 15.45
N VAL A 164 -8.71 -17.65 16.47
CA VAL A 164 -9.27 -17.86 17.81
C VAL A 164 -9.00 -16.60 18.63
N GLU A 165 -10.02 -15.74 18.73
CA GLU A 165 -10.17 -14.67 19.73
C GLU A 165 -8.87 -14.12 20.33
N LEU A 166 -8.18 -13.29 19.56
CA LEU A 166 -7.33 -12.27 20.14
C LEU A 166 -8.14 -10.97 20.12
N VAL A 167 -8.52 -10.54 21.33
CA VAL A 167 -8.71 -9.13 21.63
C VAL A 167 -7.54 -8.38 20.99
N ASP A 168 -7.83 -7.27 20.31
CA ASP A 168 -6.85 -6.38 19.68
C ASP A 168 -5.86 -5.92 20.77
N VAL A 169 -4.80 -6.70 21.02
CA VAL A 169 -3.67 -6.27 21.81
C VAL A 169 -2.79 -5.51 20.82
N GLY A 170 -2.52 -4.25 21.14
CA GLY A 170 -1.77 -3.31 20.30
C GLY A 170 -0.41 -3.84 19.85
N GLU A 171 0.30 -2.99 19.09
CA GLU A 171 1.51 -3.31 18.31
C GLU A 171 2.70 -3.92 19.10
N GLU A 172 2.56 -4.14 20.41
CA GLU A 172 3.56 -4.76 21.29
C GLU A 172 3.41 -6.27 21.55
N ALA A 173 2.45 -7.00 20.95
CA ALA A 173 2.29 -8.45 21.18
C ALA A 173 2.86 -9.44 20.11
N PRO A 174 4.15 -9.37 19.67
CA PRO A 174 4.77 -10.44 18.86
C PRO A 174 5.07 -11.80 19.55
N PRO A 175 5.49 -11.87 20.84
CA PRO A 175 5.95 -13.14 21.42
C PRO A 175 4.84 -14.18 21.60
N GLU A 176 3.63 -13.73 21.94
CA GLU A 176 2.51 -14.60 22.31
C GLU A 176 1.90 -15.30 21.09
N VAL A 177 1.75 -14.61 19.96
CA VAL A 177 1.27 -15.21 18.70
C VAL A 177 2.26 -16.26 18.18
N MET A 178 3.56 -15.95 18.23
CA MET A 178 4.61 -16.86 17.81
C MET A 178 4.68 -18.10 18.72
N ALA A 179 4.57 -17.91 20.04
CA ALA A 179 4.49 -19.02 21.01
C ALA A 179 3.22 -19.88 20.78
N ALA A 180 2.07 -19.24 20.56
CA ALA A 180 0.82 -19.93 20.28
C ALA A 180 0.85 -20.72 18.96
N MET A 181 1.47 -20.18 17.90
CA MET A 181 1.71 -20.93 16.65
C MET A 181 2.66 -22.11 16.90
N HIS A 182 3.75 -21.89 17.62
CA HIS A 182 4.73 -22.92 17.95
C HIS A 182 4.12 -24.08 18.75
N ASP A 183 3.27 -23.78 19.74
CA ASP A 183 2.59 -24.82 20.52
C ASP A 183 1.53 -25.57 19.72
N ARG A 184 0.85 -24.90 18.77
CA ARG A 184 -0.06 -25.58 17.84
C ARG A 184 0.67 -26.57 16.93
N TYR A 185 1.87 -26.24 16.43
CA TYR A 185 2.64 -27.19 15.59
C TYR A 185 3.02 -28.48 16.32
N LYS A 186 3.13 -28.46 17.66
CA LYS A 186 3.44 -29.66 18.46
C LYS A 186 2.28 -30.65 18.54
N VAL A 187 1.04 -30.17 18.44
CA VAL A 187 -0.16 -31.01 18.55
C VAL A 187 -0.71 -31.48 17.20
N GLU A 188 -0.27 -30.87 16.09
CA GLU A 188 -0.62 -31.27 14.73
C GLU A 188 0.11 -32.56 14.32
N ALA A 189 -0.59 -33.53 13.71
CA ALA A 189 0.01 -34.79 13.27
C ALA A 189 1.12 -34.55 12.22
N GLY A 190 2.36 -34.80 12.63
CA GLY A 190 3.56 -34.52 11.82
C GLY A 190 3.79 -33.03 11.56
N GLY A 191 3.06 -32.12 12.22
CA GLY A 191 3.02 -30.69 11.90
C GLY A 191 4.39 -30.04 11.92
N MET A 192 5.12 -30.19 13.03
CA MET A 192 6.45 -29.59 13.20
C MET A 192 7.49 -30.11 12.19
N ASP A 193 7.61 -31.43 12.03
CA ASP A 193 8.59 -32.06 11.14
C ASP A 193 8.31 -31.74 9.66
N LEU A 194 7.05 -31.91 9.23
CA LEU A 194 6.64 -31.60 7.86
C LEU A 194 6.76 -30.10 7.54
N LYS A 195 6.56 -29.23 8.55
CA LYS A 195 6.72 -27.78 8.41
C LYS A 195 8.18 -27.39 8.20
N LEU A 196 9.09 -27.88 9.03
CA LEU A 196 10.52 -27.61 8.89
C LEU A 196 11.01 -28.12 7.54
N ARG A 197 10.64 -29.36 7.16
CA ARG A 197 10.93 -29.91 5.84
C ARG A 197 10.40 -29.06 4.69
N SER A 198 9.18 -28.51 4.82
CA SER A 198 8.63 -27.61 3.80
C SER A 198 9.46 -26.32 3.66
N MET A 199 9.90 -25.72 4.77
CA MET A 199 10.72 -24.51 4.78
C MET A 199 12.10 -24.73 4.15
N GLU A 200 12.70 -25.89 4.37
CA GLU A 200 13.99 -26.27 3.77
C GLU A 200 13.95 -26.33 2.24
N MET A 201 12.76 -26.49 1.67
CA MET A 201 12.53 -26.61 0.22
C MET A 201 12.02 -25.31 -0.43
N ILE A 202 11.62 -24.29 0.36
CA ILE A 202 11.24 -22.97 -0.17
C ILE A 202 12.35 -22.31 -1.03
N PRO A 203 13.66 -22.46 -0.74
CA PRO A 203 14.68 -21.81 -1.54
C PRO A 203 14.72 -22.23 -3.02
N TYR A 204 14.06 -23.32 -3.42
CA TYR A 204 13.90 -23.68 -4.84
C TYR A 204 13.13 -22.63 -5.65
N PHE A 205 12.28 -21.84 -4.99
CA PHE A 205 11.59 -20.71 -5.61
C PHE A 205 12.52 -19.49 -5.82
N PHE A 206 13.66 -19.43 -5.12
CA PHE A 206 14.65 -18.35 -5.26
C PHE A 206 15.71 -18.64 -6.31
N ALA A 207 15.88 -19.92 -6.68
CA ALA A 207 16.93 -20.38 -7.56
C ALA A 207 16.89 -19.60 -8.90
N PRO A 208 18.01 -19.02 -9.33
CA PRO A 208 18.08 -18.34 -10.62
C PRO A 208 17.91 -19.35 -11.75
N LEU A 209 17.06 -19.02 -12.72
CA LEU A 209 16.85 -19.82 -13.94
C LEU A 209 18.03 -19.62 -14.92
N SER A 210 19.09 -20.44 -14.84
CA SER A 210 20.22 -20.45 -15.78
C SER A 210 19.99 -21.32 -17.04
N SER A 211 18.85 -22.02 -17.14
CA SER A 211 18.54 -22.97 -18.22
C SER A 211 17.52 -22.41 -19.23
N MET A 212 17.77 -22.58 -20.54
CA MET A 212 16.76 -22.35 -21.59
C MET A 212 15.65 -23.41 -21.62
N ARG A 213 15.79 -24.53 -20.89
CA ARG A 213 14.75 -25.57 -20.75
C ARG A 213 13.63 -25.05 -19.81
N GLY A 214 12.38 -25.12 -20.26
CA GLY A 214 11.19 -24.77 -19.48
C GLY A 214 10.86 -25.78 -18.37
N PHE A 215 9.87 -25.44 -17.54
CA PHE A 215 9.40 -26.32 -16.47
C PHE A 215 8.74 -27.58 -17.03
N CYS A 216 8.91 -28.70 -16.34
CA CYS A 216 8.30 -29.97 -16.71
C CYS A 216 6.93 -30.17 -16.08
N ASP A 217 6.10 -30.97 -16.73
CA ASP A 217 4.83 -31.43 -16.15
C ASP A 217 5.05 -32.37 -14.97
N ILE A 218 4.12 -32.32 -14.03
CA ILE A 218 4.15 -33.08 -12.78
C ILE A 218 2.99 -34.07 -12.69
N ASP A 219 3.15 -35.08 -11.84
CA ASP A 219 2.08 -35.99 -11.45
C ASP A 219 1.22 -35.37 -10.34
N ALA A 220 -0.06 -35.16 -10.62
CA ALA A 220 -1.01 -34.58 -9.68
C ALA A 220 -1.47 -35.54 -8.57
N SER A 221 -1.17 -36.83 -8.68
CA SER A 221 -1.75 -37.88 -7.83
C SER A 221 -1.57 -37.63 -6.33
N THR A 222 -0.39 -37.18 -5.90
CA THR A 222 -0.11 -36.93 -4.48
C THR A 222 -0.94 -35.76 -3.94
N MET A 223 -0.99 -34.65 -4.68
CA MET A 223 -1.78 -33.48 -4.28
C MET A 223 -3.28 -33.78 -4.25
N ILE A 224 -3.78 -34.55 -5.22
CA ILE A 224 -5.20 -34.96 -5.28
C ILE A 224 -5.55 -35.88 -4.11
N LYS A 225 -4.67 -36.80 -3.71
CA LYS A 225 -4.86 -37.61 -2.49
C LYS A 225 -4.95 -36.76 -1.22
N CYS A 226 -4.12 -35.72 -1.10
CA CYS A 226 -4.22 -34.79 0.03
C CYS A 226 -5.56 -34.04 0.02
N LEU A 227 -6.03 -33.59 -1.15
CA LEU A 227 -7.34 -32.93 -1.29
C LEU A 227 -8.51 -33.87 -0.98
N LEU A 228 -8.43 -35.16 -1.34
CA LEU A 228 -9.43 -36.16 -0.97
C LEU A 228 -9.56 -36.26 0.55
N SER A 229 -8.43 -36.41 1.26
CA SER A 229 -8.42 -36.45 2.72
C SER A 229 -9.03 -35.18 3.35
N MET A 230 -8.68 -34.00 2.84
CA MET A 230 -9.30 -32.74 3.30
C MET A 230 -10.81 -32.68 3.01
N THR A 231 -11.23 -33.20 1.85
CA THR A 231 -12.63 -33.24 1.45
C THR A 231 -13.44 -34.17 2.35
N GLU A 232 -12.91 -35.35 2.68
CA GLU A 232 -13.52 -36.31 3.61
C GLU A 232 -13.71 -35.68 5.00
N ILE A 233 -12.69 -35.03 5.54
CA ILE A 233 -12.77 -34.31 6.83
C ILE A 233 -13.89 -33.26 6.81
N CYS A 234 -14.02 -32.51 5.70
CA CYS A 234 -15.08 -31.50 5.54
C CYS A 234 -16.49 -32.13 5.43
N GLN A 235 -16.60 -33.37 4.94
CA GLN A 235 -17.86 -34.09 4.75
C GLN A 235 -18.36 -34.81 6.01
N LEU A 236 -17.48 -35.21 6.93
CA LEU A 236 -17.79 -36.04 8.10
C LEU A 236 -18.74 -35.42 9.16
N ARG A 237 -19.27 -34.19 8.98
CA ARG A 237 -20.23 -33.56 9.92
C ARG A 237 -21.53 -33.02 9.28
N ALA A 238 -22.66 -33.31 9.92
CA ALA A 238 -24.00 -32.71 9.71
C ALA A 238 -24.08 -31.26 10.27
N PRO A 239 -25.18 -30.48 10.08
CA PRO A 239 -25.15 -29.01 10.14
C PRO A 239 -25.18 -28.48 11.59
N ALA A 240 -24.02 -28.38 12.22
CA ALA A 240 -23.84 -27.53 13.40
C ALA A 240 -23.15 -26.22 12.97
N THR A 241 -23.65 -25.13 13.51
CA THR A 241 -23.49 -23.72 13.15
C THR A 241 -22.10 -23.09 13.35
N ASP A 242 -21.01 -23.86 13.37
CA ASP A 242 -19.68 -23.35 13.72
C ASP A 242 -18.59 -23.82 12.74
N GLU A 243 -17.91 -22.87 12.09
CA GLU A 243 -16.83 -23.09 11.10
C GLU A 243 -15.47 -23.41 11.76
N LYS A 244 -15.27 -22.92 12.99
CA LYS A 244 -14.05 -23.08 13.79
C LYS A 244 -13.59 -24.55 13.97
N PRO A 245 -14.46 -25.55 14.26
CA PRO A 245 -14.01 -26.93 14.52
C PRO A 245 -13.53 -27.71 13.29
N VAL A 246 -14.01 -27.41 12.07
CA VAL A 246 -13.60 -28.18 10.86
C VAL A 246 -12.20 -27.77 10.42
N GLN A 247 -11.90 -26.47 10.41
CA GLN A 247 -10.56 -25.98 10.09
C GLN A 247 -9.52 -26.52 11.07
N GLN A 248 -9.85 -26.53 12.38
CA GLN A 248 -8.98 -27.11 13.41
C GLN A 248 -8.71 -28.61 13.18
N LEU A 249 -9.72 -29.39 12.80
CA LEU A 249 -9.55 -30.82 12.55
C LEU A 249 -8.66 -31.10 11.34
N VAL A 250 -8.80 -30.33 10.26
CA VAL A 250 -7.93 -30.42 9.08
C VAL A 250 -6.45 -30.17 9.44
N TRP A 251 -6.19 -29.30 10.42
CA TRP A 251 -4.85 -29.06 10.95
C TRP A 251 -4.37 -30.20 11.85
N LEU A 252 -5.19 -30.65 12.80
CA LEU A 252 -4.85 -31.72 13.74
C LEU A 252 -4.48 -33.04 13.03
N GLU A 253 -5.22 -33.40 11.97
CA GLU A 253 -4.97 -34.60 11.16
C GLU A 253 -3.73 -34.45 10.21
N GLY A 254 -3.13 -33.26 10.17
CA GLY A 254 -1.98 -32.95 9.33
C GLY A 254 -2.29 -32.88 7.83
N ALA A 255 -3.57 -32.96 7.43
CA ALA A 255 -3.97 -33.02 6.02
C ALA A 255 -3.54 -31.76 5.24
N ALA A 256 -3.69 -30.59 5.84
CA ALA A 256 -3.27 -29.33 5.23
C ALA A 256 -1.74 -29.18 5.11
N VAL A 257 -0.99 -29.62 6.13
CA VAL A 257 0.48 -29.56 6.10
C VAL A 257 1.04 -30.50 5.02
N LYS A 258 0.46 -31.70 4.88
CA LYS A 258 0.80 -32.65 3.82
C LYS A 258 0.52 -32.07 2.42
N TRP A 259 -0.59 -31.36 2.24
CA TRP A 259 -0.91 -30.70 0.97
C TRP A 259 0.11 -29.60 0.61
N ILE A 260 0.51 -28.75 1.56
CA ILE A 260 1.55 -27.73 1.35
C ILE A 260 2.89 -28.38 0.99
N LEU A 261 3.28 -29.43 1.71
CA LEU A 261 4.51 -30.15 1.43
C LEU A 261 4.48 -30.77 0.02
N ALA A 262 3.39 -31.44 -0.35
CA ALA A 262 3.21 -32.00 -1.69
C ALA A 262 3.29 -30.93 -2.79
N ALA A 263 2.75 -29.72 -2.54
CA ALA A 263 2.88 -28.61 -3.48
C ALA A 263 4.35 -28.15 -3.63
N ILE A 264 5.12 -28.07 -2.55
CA ILE A 264 6.53 -27.66 -2.63
C ILE A 264 7.39 -28.76 -3.27
N GLU A 265 7.15 -30.03 -2.95
CA GLU A 265 7.88 -31.16 -3.54
C GLU A 265 7.65 -31.26 -5.04
N THR A 266 6.39 -31.15 -5.49
CA THR A 266 6.07 -31.15 -6.93
C THR A 266 6.63 -29.93 -7.65
N HIS A 267 6.78 -28.77 -6.98
CA HIS A 267 7.51 -27.63 -7.56
C HIS A 267 8.95 -28.03 -7.86
N VAL A 268 9.63 -28.66 -6.90
CA VAL A 268 11.02 -29.11 -7.06
C VAL A 268 11.15 -30.14 -8.17
N GLU A 269 10.21 -31.08 -8.29
CA GLU A 269 10.19 -32.09 -9.36
C GLU A 269 10.01 -31.48 -10.76
N SER A 270 9.32 -30.34 -10.87
CA SER A 270 9.13 -29.64 -12.15
C SER A 270 10.36 -28.88 -12.64
N MET A 271 11.40 -28.73 -11.81
CA MET A 271 12.56 -27.89 -12.13
C MET A 271 13.45 -28.50 -13.24
N PRO A 272 14.03 -27.68 -14.13
CA PRO A 272 14.73 -28.15 -15.32
C PRO A 272 16.10 -28.82 -15.06
N TRP A 273 16.68 -28.65 -13.87
CA TRP A 273 18.00 -29.14 -13.47
C TRP A 273 18.04 -30.63 -13.09
N GLN A 274 16.87 -31.26 -12.96
CA GLN A 274 16.80 -32.63 -12.50
C GLN A 274 17.19 -33.57 -13.64
N ASP A 275 18.24 -34.36 -13.41
CA ASP A 275 18.78 -35.32 -14.38
C ASP A 275 17.69 -36.32 -14.81
N ASP A 276 17.52 -36.53 -16.12
CA ASP A 276 16.41 -37.34 -16.69
C ASP A 276 16.39 -38.77 -16.11
N ARG A 277 17.55 -39.25 -15.61
CA ARG A 277 17.71 -40.56 -14.94
C ARG A 277 17.04 -40.67 -13.56
N THR A 278 16.72 -39.56 -12.91
CA THR A 278 16.09 -39.52 -11.57
C THR A 278 14.59 -39.19 -11.62
N ARG A 279 14.03 -38.98 -12.82
CA ARG A 279 12.60 -38.75 -12.99
C ARG A 279 11.88 -40.08 -12.85
N LYS A 280 10.92 -40.14 -11.92
CA LYS A 280 9.95 -41.23 -11.91
C LYS A 280 9.21 -41.19 -13.25
N GLU A 281 9.19 -42.29 -13.98
CA GLU A 281 8.40 -42.40 -15.21
C GLU A 281 6.94 -42.08 -14.88
N ILE A 282 6.44 -40.94 -15.38
CA ILE A 282 5.04 -40.59 -15.21
C ILE A 282 4.23 -41.47 -16.14
N SER A 283 3.30 -42.25 -15.60
CA SER A 283 2.48 -43.20 -16.35
C SER A 283 1.85 -42.54 -17.59
N PRO A 284 1.99 -43.16 -18.78
CA PRO A 284 1.28 -42.71 -19.98
C PRO A 284 -0.22 -42.80 -19.72
N GLY A 285 -0.90 -41.66 -19.59
CA GLY A 285 -2.32 -41.58 -19.27
C GLY A 285 -2.67 -41.18 -17.83
N GLY A 286 -1.68 -40.91 -16.97
CA GLY A 286 -1.88 -40.38 -15.60
C GLY A 286 -2.32 -38.90 -15.56
N MET A 287 -2.54 -38.38 -14.35
CA MET A 287 -2.95 -36.99 -14.12
C MET A 287 -1.76 -36.03 -14.26
N LYS A 288 -1.46 -35.59 -15.50
CA LYS A 288 -0.38 -34.64 -15.80
C LYS A 288 -0.88 -33.19 -15.81
N SER A 289 -0.07 -32.27 -15.31
CA SER A 289 -0.36 -30.83 -15.31
C SER A 289 0.91 -29.99 -15.19
N SER A 290 0.88 -28.71 -15.59
CA SER A 290 1.85 -27.76 -15.04
C SER A 290 1.65 -27.63 -13.53
N TRP A 291 2.72 -27.29 -12.81
CA TRP A 291 2.61 -26.96 -11.40
C TRP A 291 1.63 -25.80 -11.16
N SER A 292 1.72 -24.73 -11.98
CA SER A 292 0.88 -23.54 -11.84
C SER A 292 -0.61 -23.88 -12.00
N GLY A 293 -0.97 -24.61 -13.06
CA GLY A 293 -2.35 -25.03 -13.30
C GLY A 293 -2.89 -25.96 -12.21
N LEU A 294 -2.10 -26.94 -11.77
CA LEU A 294 -2.49 -27.83 -10.67
C LEU A 294 -2.67 -27.06 -9.36
N PHE A 295 -1.68 -26.26 -8.96
CA PHE A 295 -1.71 -25.54 -7.70
C PHE A 295 -2.86 -24.53 -7.66
N ILE A 296 -3.08 -23.77 -8.74
CA ILE A 296 -4.23 -22.86 -8.87
C ILE A 296 -5.55 -23.63 -8.73
N ALA A 297 -5.75 -24.73 -9.45
CA ALA A 297 -6.97 -25.52 -9.35
C ALA A 297 -7.18 -26.07 -7.92
N THR A 298 -6.12 -26.58 -7.27
CA THR A 298 -6.21 -27.05 -5.88
C THR A 298 -6.52 -25.92 -4.90
N GLN A 299 -5.94 -24.74 -5.09
CA GLN A 299 -6.19 -23.55 -4.27
C GLN A 299 -7.64 -23.09 -4.39
N LEU A 300 -8.14 -23.00 -5.63
CA LEU A 300 -9.53 -22.63 -5.91
C LEU A 300 -10.49 -23.66 -5.30
N TYR A 301 -10.18 -24.96 -5.36
CA TYR A 301 -10.99 -25.98 -4.73
C TYR A 301 -11.05 -25.81 -3.20
N VAL A 302 -9.90 -25.63 -2.54
CA VAL A 302 -9.84 -25.46 -1.08
C VAL A 302 -10.58 -24.20 -0.63
N HIS A 303 -10.36 -23.06 -1.31
CA HIS A 303 -10.99 -21.79 -0.93
C HIS A 303 -12.47 -21.69 -1.34
N GLN A 304 -12.80 -22.09 -2.57
CA GLN A 304 -14.12 -21.82 -3.14
C GLN A 304 -15.10 -22.96 -2.94
N VAL A 305 -14.63 -24.22 -2.93
CA VAL A 305 -15.48 -25.41 -2.78
C VAL A 305 -15.52 -25.89 -1.34
N LEU A 306 -14.37 -26.10 -0.69
CA LEU A 306 -14.34 -26.53 0.72
C LEU A 306 -14.62 -25.39 1.71
N GLY A 307 -14.40 -24.14 1.29
CA GLY A 307 -14.57 -22.97 2.14
C GLY A 307 -13.54 -22.86 3.26
N LEU A 308 -12.37 -23.49 3.08
CA LEU A 308 -11.27 -23.41 4.04
C LEU A 308 -10.44 -22.16 3.77
N TRP A 309 -9.95 -21.55 4.86
CA TRP A 309 -9.00 -20.42 4.84
C TRP A 309 -9.50 -19.20 4.07
N ILE A 310 -10.82 -19.00 4.00
CA ILE A 310 -11.43 -17.81 3.40
C ILE A 310 -10.93 -16.57 4.15
N LEU A 311 -10.25 -15.69 3.43
CA LEU A 311 -9.94 -14.32 3.88
C LEU A 311 -11.25 -13.52 3.97
N ASP A 312 -11.36 -12.55 4.88
CA ASP A 312 -12.59 -11.74 5.07
C ASP A 312 -13.04 -11.01 3.80
N ALA A 313 -12.12 -10.83 2.85
CA ALA A 313 -12.39 -10.36 1.50
C ALA A 313 -12.19 -11.48 0.45
N PRO A 314 -13.06 -11.56 -0.58
CA PRO A 314 -12.85 -12.45 -1.71
C PRO A 314 -11.61 -12.02 -2.52
N LEU A 315 -11.03 -12.96 -3.27
CA LEU A 315 -9.86 -12.72 -4.13
C LEU A 315 -10.02 -11.43 -4.93
N GLU A 316 -9.00 -10.57 -4.98
CA GLU A 316 -9.06 -9.38 -5.82
C GLU A 316 -9.37 -9.78 -7.28
N VAL A 317 -10.35 -9.12 -7.91
CA VAL A 317 -10.89 -9.50 -9.24
C VAL A 317 -9.78 -9.68 -10.27
N LYS A 318 -8.78 -8.80 -10.22
CA LYS A 318 -7.68 -8.77 -11.19
C LYS A 318 -6.72 -9.94 -10.98
N PHE A 319 -6.28 -10.16 -9.73
CA PHE A 319 -5.53 -11.35 -9.36
C PHE A 319 -6.29 -12.64 -9.69
N HIS A 320 -7.61 -12.65 -9.45
CA HIS A 320 -8.48 -13.77 -9.81
C HIS A 320 -8.49 -14.04 -11.31
N SER A 321 -8.56 -12.97 -12.12
CA SER A 321 -8.43 -13.07 -13.58
C SER A 321 -7.09 -13.68 -13.98
N HIS A 322 -5.98 -13.17 -13.43
CA HIS A 322 -4.64 -13.64 -13.78
C HIS A 322 -4.43 -15.13 -13.49
N ILE A 323 -4.84 -15.61 -12.31
CA ILE A 323 -4.69 -17.04 -11.98
C ILE A 323 -5.59 -17.91 -12.87
N LEU A 324 -6.77 -17.41 -13.29
CA LEU A 324 -7.65 -18.13 -14.20
C LEU A 324 -7.15 -18.13 -15.64
N ASP A 325 -6.45 -17.09 -16.08
CA ASP A 325 -5.75 -17.07 -17.36
C ASP A 325 -4.66 -18.15 -17.40
N TYR A 326 -3.86 -18.27 -16.34
CA TYR A 326 -2.88 -19.35 -16.19
C TYR A 326 -3.52 -20.75 -16.16
N LEU A 327 -4.65 -20.90 -15.46
CA LEU A 327 -5.39 -22.16 -15.45
C LEU A 327 -5.94 -22.50 -16.84
N SER A 328 -6.46 -21.50 -17.57
CA SER A 328 -6.95 -21.72 -18.93
C SER A 328 -5.82 -22.07 -19.90
N TRP A 329 -4.63 -21.46 -19.74
CA TRP A 329 -3.45 -21.83 -20.52
C TRP A 329 -3.06 -23.30 -20.28
N ASP A 330 -3.00 -23.73 -19.01
CA ASP A 330 -2.70 -25.13 -18.67
C ASP A 330 -3.73 -26.11 -19.25
N LEU A 331 -5.02 -25.75 -19.22
CA LEU A 331 -6.10 -26.53 -19.82
C LEU A 331 -5.98 -26.61 -21.35
N ALA A 332 -5.64 -25.51 -22.03
CA ALA A 332 -5.43 -25.51 -23.48
C ALA A 332 -4.25 -26.41 -23.88
N ARG A 333 -3.16 -26.39 -23.12
CA ARG A 333 -1.99 -27.24 -23.34
C ARG A 333 -2.28 -28.73 -23.10
N GLY A 334 -3.16 -29.03 -22.14
CA GLY A 334 -3.61 -30.39 -21.83
C GLY A 334 -4.78 -30.90 -22.67
N GLU A 335 -5.26 -30.15 -23.67
CA GLU A 335 -6.49 -30.47 -24.42
C GLU A 335 -6.41 -31.81 -25.16
N SER A 336 -5.23 -32.25 -25.58
CA SER A 336 -5.01 -33.53 -26.26
C SER A 336 -5.42 -34.76 -25.43
N CYS A 337 -5.55 -34.62 -24.10
CA CYS A 337 -6.05 -35.71 -23.25
C CYS A 337 -7.52 -36.05 -23.50
N LEU A 338 -8.30 -35.13 -24.09
CA LEU A 338 -9.69 -35.35 -24.47
C LEU A 338 -9.79 -36.30 -25.68
N GLU A 339 -8.80 -36.26 -26.58
CA GLU A 339 -8.75 -37.09 -27.80
C GLU A 339 -8.00 -38.41 -27.57
N ALA A 340 -7.03 -38.43 -26.65
CA ALA A 340 -6.14 -39.56 -26.42
C ALA A 340 -6.80 -40.79 -25.72
N GLY A 341 -8.09 -40.73 -25.41
CA GLY A 341 -8.86 -41.86 -24.84
C GLY A 341 -8.55 -42.21 -23.38
N SER A 342 -7.68 -41.48 -22.67
CA SER A 342 -7.47 -41.68 -21.23
C SER A 342 -8.60 -41.05 -20.42
N THR A 343 -9.46 -41.89 -19.84
CA THR A 343 -10.55 -41.47 -18.94
C THR A 343 -10.02 -40.74 -17.71
N VAL A 344 -8.90 -41.18 -17.13
CA VAL A 344 -8.31 -40.55 -15.94
C VAL A 344 -7.83 -39.13 -16.25
N ALA A 345 -7.11 -38.95 -17.35
CA ALA A 345 -6.61 -37.63 -17.75
C ALA A 345 -7.75 -36.69 -18.14
N SER A 346 -8.74 -37.19 -18.89
CA SER A 346 -9.94 -36.43 -19.27
C SER A 346 -10.76 -35.98 -18.06
N ASN A 347 -10.99 -36.88 -17.08
CA ASN A 347 -11.73 -36.55 -15.85
C ASN A 347 -10.97 -35.52 -14.99
N PHE A 348 -9.64 -35.64 -14.90
CA PHE A 348 -8.80 -34.68 -14.19
C PHE A 348 -8.78 -33.30 -14.88
N TRP A 349 -8.72 -33.28 -16.21
CA TRP A 349 -8.85 -32.06 -17.00
C TRP A 349 -10.19 -31.37 -16.74
N PHE A 350 -11.29 -32.14 -16.75
CA PHE A 350 -12.62 -31.65 -16.43
C PHE A 350 -12.71 -31.07 -15.02
N TRP A 351 -12.14 -31.75 -14.02
CA TRP A 351 -12.14 -31.26 -12.65
C TRP A 351 -11.48 -29.87 -12.55
N LYS A 352 -10.32 -29.66 -13.19
CA LYS A 352 -9.66 -28.34 -13.24
C LYS A 352 -10.54 -27.28 -13.90
N ALA A 353 -11.13 -27.59 -15.05
CA ALA A 353 -12.03 -26.68 -15.76
C ALA A 353 -13.28 -26.35 -14.92
N PHE A 354 -13.84 -27.35 -14.24
CA PHE A 354 -15.03 -27.20 -13.41
C PHE A 354 -14.76 -26.33 -12.18
N VAL A 355 -13.64 -26.55 -11.48
CA VAL A 355 -13.25 -25.74 -10.34
C VAL A 355 -13.03 -24.27 -10.74
N GLY A 356 -12.39 -24.01 -11.89
CA GLY A 356 -12.25 -22.66 -12.43
C GLY A 356 -13.60 -22.01 -12.75
N ALA A 357 -14.50 -22.73 -13.42
CA ALA A 357 -15.85 -22.27 -13.73
C ALA A 357 -16.69 -22.00 -12.47
N PHE A 358 -16.60 -22.88 -11.48
CA PHE A 358 -17.27 -22.73 -10.19
C PHE A 358 -16.77 -21.51 -9.43
N SER A 359 -15.45 -21.30 -9.41
CA SER A 359 -14.84 -20.12 -8.82
C SER A 359 -15.32 -18.82 -9.49
N LEU A 360 -15.36 -18.79 -10.82
CA LEU A 360 -15.89 -17.67 -11.59
C LEU A 360 -17.35 -17.38 -11.27
N ALA A 361 -18.19 -18.41 -11.24
CA ALA A 361 -19.61 -18.27 -10.92
C ALA A 361 -19.78 -17.70 -9.51
N ARG A 362 -19.04 -18.21 -8.53
CA ARG A 362 -19.06 -17.71 -7.16
C ARG A 362 -18.63 -16.24 -7.08
N HIS A 363 -17.50 -15.89 -7.70
CA HIS A 363 -16.96 -14.52 -7.65
C HIS A 363 -17.83 -13.51 -8.40
N ILE A 364 -18.45 -13.90 -9.52
CA ILE A 364 -19.40 -13.05 -10.26
C ILE A 364 -20.69 -12.84 -9.45
N GLU A 365 -21.15 -13.86 -8.71
CA GLU A 365 -22.36 -13.77 -7.89
C GLU A 365 -22.13 -13.02 -6.57
N THR A 366 -20.95 -13.12 -5.96
CA THR A 366 -20.60 -12.37 -4.74
C THR A 366 -20.22 -10.93 -5.03
N ASP A 367 -19.31 -10.71 -5.99
CA ASP A 367 -18.59 -9.44 -6.17
C ASP A 367 -18.99 -8.66 -7.43
N HIS A 368 -19.98 -9.16 -8.17
CA HIS A 368 -20.59 -8.50 -9.32
C HIS A 368 -19.57 -8.09 -10.40
N ALA A 369 -18.47 -8.84 -10.51
CA ALA A 369 -17.30 -8.52 -11.31
C ALA A 369 -17.51 -8.76 -12.82
N VAL A 370 -18.00 -7.73 -13.53
CA VAL A 370 -18.27 -7.81 -14.99
C VAL A 370 -17.01 -8.10 -15.82
N ALA A 371 -15.84 -7.70 -15.31
CA ALA A 371 -14.54 -7.97 -15.94
C ALA A 371 -14.29 -9.47 -16.19
N LEU A 372 -14.92 -10.38 -15.43
CA LEU A 372 -14.71 -11.82 -15.53
C LEU A 372 -15.63 -12.53 -16.53
N TYR A 373 -16.56 -11.82 -17.20
CA TYR A 373 -17.46 -12.44 -18.18
C TYR A 373 -16.77 -13.06 -19.40
N PRO A 374 -15.69 -12.47 -19.97
CA PRO A 374 -14.90 -13.13 -21.01
C PRO A 374 -14.35 -14.48 -20.56
N LEU A 375 -13.73 -14.52 -19.38
CA LEU A 375 -13.22 -15.75 -18.76
C LEU A 375 -14.34 -16.75 -18.48
N ARG A 376 -15.51 -16.29 -18.01
CA ARG A 376 -16.68 -17.16 -17.86
C ARG A 376 -17.04 -17.83 -19.19
N ARG A 377 -17.11 -17.08 -20.30
CA ARG A 377 -17.39 -17.66 -21.62
C ARG A 377 -16.33 -18.66 -22.05
N GLN A 378 -15.07 -18.41 -21.73
CA GLN A 378 -13.96 -19.31 -22.03
C GLN A 378 -14.07 -20.62 -21.25
N PHE A 379 -14.26 -20.56 -19.93
CA PHE A 379 -14.43 -21.75 -19.10
C PHE A 379 -15.70 -22.54 -19.47
N VAL A 380 -16.78 -21.87 -19.87
CA VAL A 380 -17.97 -22.55 -20.45
C VAL A 380 -17.60 -23.37 -21.67
N ARG A 381 -16.84 -22.80 -22.60
CA ARG A 381 -16.39 -23.52 -23.80
C ARG A 381 -15.53 -24.73 -23.43
N LEU A 382 -14.67 -24.62 -22.41
CA LEU A 382 -13.86 -25.74 -21.93
C LEU A 382 -14.74 -26.88 -21.40
N LEU A 383 -15.77 -26.58 -20.60
CA LEU A 383 -16.72 -27.59 -20.13
C LEU A 383 -17.47 -28.27 -21.28
N TYR A 384 -17.88 -27.50 -22.30
CA TYR A 384 -18.51 -28.04 -23.50
C TYR A 384 -17.59 -28.97 -24.29
N LYS A 385 -16.31 -28.61 -24.48
CA LYS A 385 -15.34 -29.47 -25.16
C LYS A 385 -15.23 -30.84 -24.48
N TRP A 386 -15.17 -30.87 -23.15
CA TRP A 386 -15.14 -32.13 -22.41
C TRP A 386 -16.46 -32.92 -22.51
N SER A 387 -17.61 -32.24 -22.43
CA SER A 387 -18.93 -32.87 -22.59
C SER A 387 -19.10 -33.50 -23.97
N GLU A 388 -18.62 -32.82 -25.03
CA GLU A 388 -18.63 -33.34 -26.40
C GLU A 388 -17.70 -34.55 -26.55
N ALA A 389 -16.47 -34.46 -26.04
CA ALA A 389 -15.49 -35.54 -26.12
C ALA A 389 -15.90 -36.80 -25.36
N THR A 390 -16.60 -36.66 -24.22
CA THR A 390 -17.02 -37.79 -23.38
C THR A 390 -18.43 -38.30 -23.68
N GLY A 391 -19.24 -37.52 -24.39
CA GLY A 391 -20.64 -37.81 -24.65
C GLY A 391 -21.58 -37.61 -23.45
N ILE A 392 -21.06 -37.07 -22.33
CA ILE A 392 -21.81 -36.87 -21.08
C ILE A 392 -22.59 -35.56 -21.17
N LYS A 393 -23.92 -35.65 -21.07
CA LYS A 393 -24.82 -34.50 -21.31
C LYS A 393 -25.60 -34.06 -20.08
N THR A 394 -25.53 -34.82 -18.98
CA THR A 394 -26.27 -34.50 -17.76
C THR A 394 -25.34 -34.09 -16.63
N TRP A 395 -25.79 -33.12 -15.82
CA TRP A 395 -25.06 -32.75 -14.61
C TRP A 395 -24.94 -33.91 -13.62
N LYS A 396 -25.93 -34.81 -13.56
CA LYS A 396 -25.89 -35.97 -12.66
C LYS A 396 -24.68 -36.86 -12.96
N GLU A 397 -24.49 -37.23 -14.22
CA GLU A 397 -23.36 -38.05 -14.68
C GLU A 397 -22.03 -37.32 -14.50
N ALA A 398 -21.97 -36.03 -14.88
CA ALA A 398 -20.77 -35.21 -14.70
C ALA A 398 -20.36 -35.09 -13.22
N ARG A 399 -21.34 -34.96 -12.32
CA ARG A 399 -21.12 -34.92 -10.88
C ARG A 399 -20.61 -36.25 -10.33
N GLU A 400 -21.14 -37.37 -10.80
CA GLU A 400 -20.66 -38.70 -10.42
C GLU A 400 -19.17 -38.87 -10.79
N ILE A 401 -18.73 -38.32 -11.92
CA ILE A 401 -17.31 -38.29 -12.31
C ILE A 401 -16.46 -37.48 -11.33
N LEU A 402 -16.89 -36.26 -10.98
CA LEU A 402 -16.16 -35.42 -10.04
C LEU A 402 -15.98 -36.11 -8.68
N ILE A 403 -17.02 -36.79 -8.21
CA ILE A 403 -17.01 -37.52 -6.93
C ILE A 403 -16.13 -38.77 -6.99
N ALA A 404 -16.30 -39.61 -8.01
CA ALA A 404 -15.71 -40.94 -8.04
C ALA A 404 -14.24 -40.98 -8.51
N HIS A 405 -13.79 -39.98 -9.29
CA HIS A 405 -12.50 -40.07 -10.01
C HIS A 405 -11.53 -38.90 -9.74
N THR A 406 -11.95 -37.86 -9.03
CA THR A 406 -11.10 -36.68 -8.73
C THR A 406 -11.26 -36.28 -7.26
N THR A 407 -11.88 -35.13 -6.97
CA THR A 407 -12.25 -34.66 -5.62
C THR A 407 -13.51 -33.80 -5.70
N TRP A 408 -14.60 -34.21 -5.03
CA TRP A 408 -15.81 -33.38 -4.92
C TRP A 408 -16.70 -33.73 -3.72
N LEU A 409 -17.57 -32.80 -3.33
CA LEU A 409 -18.49 -32.97 -2.20
C LEU A 409 -19.69 -33.89 -2.53
N HIS A 410 -19.91 -34.91 -1.68
CA HIS A 410 -21.07 -35.82 -1.77
C HIS A 410 -22.43 -35.12 -1.53
N CYS A 411 -22.44 -34.03 -0.76
CA CYS A 411 -23.57 -33.13 -0.57
C CYS A 411 -23.03 -31.70 -0.41
N LEU A 412 -23.52 -30.75 -1.20
CA LEU A 412 -23.22 -29.33 -0.94
C LEU A 412 -24.10 -28.87 0.23
N PRO A 413 -23.52 -28.50 1.37
CA PRO A 413 -24.30 -28.16 2.55
C PRO A 413 -25.15 -26.90 2.29
N PRO A 414 -26.47 -26.93 2.52
CA PRO A 414 -27.37 -25.83 2.18
C PRO A 414 -27.14 -24.55 3.00
N ASN A 415 -26.36 -24.59 4.07
CA ASN A 415 -26.13 -23.47 5.00
C ASN A 415 -24.65 -23.25 5.38
N LYS A 416 -23.67 -23.91 4.75
CA LYS A 416 -22.25 -23.88 5.22
C LYS A 416 -21.28 -23.12 4.33
N VAL A 417 -21.78 -22.15 3.59
CA VAL A 417 -20.98 -21.12 2.94
C VAL A 417 -21.68 -19.82 3.31
N HIS A 418 -20.97 -18.71 3.54
CA HIS A 418 -21.56 -17.39 3.83
C HIS A 418 -22.64 -16.86 2.85
N LEU A 419 -23.06 -17.67 1.87
CA LEU A 419 -24.21 -17.46 1.02
C LEU A 419 -25.39 -18.35 1.42
N LYS A 420 -26.58 -17.75 1.53
CA LYS A 420 -27.87 -18.44 1.69
C LYS A 420 -27.97 -19.61 0.70
N GLY A 421 -28.49 -20.78 1.11
CA GLY A 421 -28.59 -21.99 0.27
C GLY A 421 -29.26 -21.81 -1.10
N ALA A 422 -30.06 -20.76 -1.29
CA ALA A 422 -30.60 -20.36 -2.59
C ALA A 422 -29.52 -19.95 -3.60
N ILE A 423 -28.44 -19.30 -3.16
CA ILE A 423 -27.37 -18.80 -4.04
C ILE A 423 -26.43 -19.95 -4.43
N VAL A 424 -26.06 -20.84 -3.50
CA VAL A 424 -25.29 -22.05 -3.86
C VAL A 424 -26.07 -22.92 -4.86
N LYS A 425 -27.40 -23.02 -4.69
CA LYS A 425 -28.29 -23.68 -5.66
C LYS A 425 -28.35 -22.93 -7.00
N SER A 426 -28.34 -21.59 -7.01
CA SER A 426 -28.22 -20.76 -8.22
C SER A 426 -26.88 -20.96 -8.95
N ILE A 427 -25.75 -20.97 -8.23
CA ILE A 427 -24.40 -21.20 -8.78
C ILE A 427 -24.35 -22.58 -9.43
N LEU A 428 -24.79 -23.62 -8.71
CA LEU A 428 -24.86 -24.98 -9.25
C LEU A 428 -25.81 -25.08 -10.43
N TYR A 429 -26.97 -24.43 -10.36
CA TYR A 429 -27.94 -24.43 -11.45
C TYR A 429 -27.37 -23.72 -12.68
N ARG A 430 -26.68 -22.59 -12.54
CA ARG A 430 -26.04 -21.87 -13.65
C ARG A 430 -24.85 -22.60 -14.22
N VAL A 431 -24.01 -23.23 -13.38
CA VAL A 431 -22.88 -24.06 -13.84
C VAL A 431 -23.39 -25.36 -14.48
N ALA A 432 -24.50 -25.92 -13.98
CA ALA A 432 -25.20 -27.05 -14.59
C ALA A 432 -25.89 -26.67 -15.92
N ASP A 433 -26.50 -25.49 -16.03
CA ASP A 433 -27.03 -24.92 -17.28
C ASP A 433 -25.88 -24.58 -18.26
N MET A 434 -24.69 -24.28 -17.75
CA MET A 434 -23.48 -24.13 -18.59
C MET A 434 -23.01 -25.47 -19.17
N VAL A 435 -23.42 -26.60 -18.59
CA VAL A 435 -23.24 -27.96 -19.12
C VAL A 435 -24.46 -28.42 -19.93
N ALA A 436 -25.65 -27.89 -19.65
CA ALA A 436 -26.91 -28.22 -20.32
C ALA A 436 -27.44 -27.03 -21.14
N ILE A 437 -27.06 -26.99 -22.43
CA ILE A 437 -27.66 -26.23 -23.55
C ILE A 437 -28.17 -24.82 -23.18
N HIS A 438 -27.39 -23.78 -23.52
CA HIS A 438 -27.93 -22.44 -23.74
C HIS A 438 -27.60 -21.90 -25.14
N PRO A 439 -28.58 -21.42 -25.91
CA PRO A 439 -28.35 -20.74 -27.19
C PRO A 439 -27.79 -19.34 -26.94
N VAL A 440 -26.61 -19.04 -27.48
CA VAL A 440 -26.16 -17.65 -27.61
C VAL A 440 -26.80 -17.08 -28.88
N HIS A 441 -27.39 -15.89 -28.73
CA HIS A 441 -28.03 -15.01 -29.73
C HIS A 441 -29.57 -15.02 -29.77
N GLN A 442 -30.17 -14.06 -29.05
CA GLN A 442 -31.38 -13.38 -29.52
C GLN A 442 -31.02 -11.93 -29.87
N PRO A 443 -31.08 -11.52 -31.15
CA PRO A 443 -31.00 -10.11 -31.54
C PRO A 443 -32.39 -9.48 -31.34
N GLY A 444 -32.49 -8.45 -30.49
CA GLY A 444 -33.76 -7.73 -30.31
C GLY A 444 -33.96 -7.00 -28.97
N ALA A 445 -33.09 -7.17 -27.97
CA ALA A 445 -33.15 -6.30 -26.79
C ALA A 445 -32.67 -4.88 -27.17
N PRO A 446 -33.37 -3.80 -26.77
CA PRO A 446 -32.93 -2.44 -27.05
C PRO A 446 -31.52 -2.26 -26.49
N ILE A 447 -30.57 -2.01 -27.39
CA ILE A 447 -29.17 -1.83 -27.06
C ILE A 447 -29.04 -0.42 -26.49
N ASP A 448 -28.58 -0.34 -25.23
CA ASP A 448 -28.15 0.93 -24.63
C ASP A 448 -26.98 1.49 -25.44
N LEU A 449 -27.21 2.55 -26.21
CA LEU A 449 -26.20 3.17 -27.07
C LEU A 449 -25.07 3.82 -26.27
N LEU A 450 -25.37 4.31 -25.05
CA LEU A 450 -24.37 4.83 -24.12
C LEU A 450 -23.50 3.68 -23.58
N ALA A 451 -24.02 2.45 -23.50
CA ALA A 451 -23.24 1.29 -23.10
C ALA A 451 -22.11 0.90 -24.09
N ARG A 452 -22.05 1.53 -25.28
CA ARG A 452 -20.93 1.36 -26.24
C ARG A 452 -19.84 2.42 -26.12
N CYS A 453 -20.09 3.52 -25.41
CA CYS A 453 -19.08 4.55 -25.19
C CYS A 453 -17.97 4.01 -24.27
N PRO A 454 -16.71 4.46 -24.40
CA PRO A 454 -15.65 4.19 -23.43
C PRO A 454 -15.98 4.72 -22.03
N ASP A 455 -15.47 4.09 -20.97
CA ASP A 455 -15.71 4.50 -19.57
C ASP A 455 -15.29 5.95 -19.32
N LEU A 456 -14.15 6.40 -19.86
CA LEU A 456 -13.67 7.79 -19.77
C LEU A 456 -14.71 8.80 -20.26
N LEU A 457 -15.33 8.56 -21.43
CA LEU A 457 -16.34 9.45 -21.98
C LEU A 457 -17.60 9.50 -21.12
N ILE A 458 -17.98 8.37 -20.52
CA ILE A 458 -19.14 8.33 -19.63
C ILE A 458 -18.81 9.04 -18.31
N VAL A 459 -17.63 8.84 -17.74
CA VAL A 459 -17.18 9.56 -16.53
C VAL A 459 -17.21 11.07 -16.78
N SER A 460 -16.70 11.56 -17.90
CA SER A 460 -16.78 13.00 -18.25
C SER A 460 -18.22 13.51 -18.37
N ILE A 461 -19.16 12.67 -18.83
CA ILE A 461 -20.59 13.02 -18.83
C ILE A 461 -21.13 13.06 -17.39
N LEU A 462 -20.79 12.06 -16.57
CA LEU A 462 -21.24 11.98 -15.17
C LEU A 462 -20.68 13.13 -14.32
N GLU A 463 -19.46 13.58 -14.56
CA GLU A 463 -18.85 14.74 -13.89
C GLU A 463 -19.65 16.04 -14.12
N THR A 464 -20.41 16.14 -15.20
CA THR A 464 -21.28 17.30 -15.46
C THR A 464 -22.63 17.22 -14.76
N LEU A 465 -22.99 16.07 -14.17
CA LEU A 465 -24.27 15.87 -13.52
C LEU A 465 -24.23 16.25 -12.03
N PRO A 466 -25.31 16.82 -11.48
CA PRO A 466 -25.40 17.08 -10.04
C PRO A 466 -25.42 15.78 -9.23
N LYS A 467 -24.87 15.80 -8.01
CA LYS A 467 -24.71 14.61 -7.14
C LYS A 467 -26.02 13.83 -6.91
N HIS A 468 -27.16 14.51 -6.83
CA HIS A 468 -28.48 13.87 -6.71
C HIS A 468 -28.83 13.01 -7.93
N ASP A 469 -28.51 13.48 -9.14
CA ASP A 469 -28.84 12.78 -10.38
C ASP A 469 -27.87 11.62 -10.61
N LEU A 470 -26.62 11.74 -10.14
CA LEU A 470 -25.68 10.62 -10.07
C LEU A 470 -26.20 9.45 -9.23
N CYS A 471 -26.93 9.71 -8.14
CA CYS A 471 -27.62 8.67 -7.37
C CYS A 471 -28.74 7.98 -8.17
N SER A 472 -29.39 8.69 -9.09
CA SER A 472 -30.41 8.10 -9.98
C SER A 472 -29.75 7.31 -11.12
N VAL A 473 -28.67 7.85 -11.69
CA VAL A 473 -27.87 7.19 -12.73
C VAL A 473 -27.22 5.91 -12.20
N SER A 474 -26.76 5.92 -10.95
CA SER A 474 -26.16 4.75 -10.30
C SER A 474 -27.17 3.60 -10.10
N ARG A 475 -28.48 3.86 -10.23
CA ARG A 475 -29.54 2.83 -10.15
C ARG A 475 -29.91 2.23 -11.51
N LEU A 476 -29.46 2.81 -12.62
CA LEU A 476 -29.86 2.39 -13.97
C LEU A 476 -29.25 1.03 -14.36
N ASN A 477 -27.94 0.86 -14.18
CA ASN A 477 -27.25 -0.40 -14.40
C ASN A 477 -25.93 -0.44 -13.62
N LYS A 478 -25.31 -1.63 -13.55
CA LYS A 478 -24.08 -1.84 -12.75
C LYS A 478 -22.87 -1.06 -13.26
N ARG A 479 -22.78 -0.78 -14.56
CA ARG A 479 -21.68 0.01 -15.15
C ARG A 479 -21.79 1.46 -14.72
N TYR A 480 -22.98 2.05 -14.87
CA TYR A 480 -23.24 3.41 -14.42
C TYR A 480 -23.17 3.54 -12.90
N HIS A 481 -23.49 2.49 -12.15
CA HIS A 481 -23.23 2.44 -10.71
C HIS A 481 -21.75 2.60 -10.38
N ALA A 482 -20.86 1.84 -11.04
CA ALA A 482 -19.42 1.90 -10.78
C ALA A 482 -18.80 3.25 -11.21
N LEU A 483 -19.20 3.75 -12.40
CA LEU A 483 -18.71 5.03 -12.91
C LEU A 483 -19.26 6.21 -12.09
N ALA A 484 -20.53 6.15 -11.66
CA ALA A 484 -21.10 7.15 -10.78
C ALA A 484 -20.47 7.09 -9.37
N ASP A 485 -20.18 5.91 -8.82
CA ASP A 485 -19.47 5.77 -7.53
C ASP A 485 -18.07 6.42 -7.62
N ALA A 486 -17.35 6.26 -8.73
CA ALA A 486 -16.05 6.90 -8.93
C ALA A 486 -16.13 8.44 -8.92
N VAL A 487 -17.17 9.01 -9.52
CA VAL A 487 -17.41 10.46 -9.53
C VAL A 487 -17.98 10.95 -8.18
N LEU A 488 -18.85 10.17 -7.54
CA LEU A 488 -19.51 10.52 -6.29
C LEU A 488 -18.55 10.58 -5.09
N TYR A 489 -17.57 9.66 -5.06
CA TYR A 489 -16.69 9.47 -3.91
C TYR A 489 -15.27 10.02 -4.10
N ASN A 490 -14.97 10.70 -5.21
CA ASN A 490 -13.66 11.31 -5.44
C ASN A 490 -13.24 12.21 -4.27
N THR A 491 -14.17 13.06 -3.80
CA THR A 491 -14.00 13.91 -2.62
C THR A 491 -15.02 13.54 -1.54
N VAL A 492 -14.53 13.22 -0.35
CA VAL A 492 -15.35 12.88 0.82
C VAL A 492 -15.15 13.90 1.93
N GLN A 493 -16.26 14.42 2.46
CA GLN A 493 -16.24 15.40 3.55
C GLN A 493 -17.02 14.84 4.73
N TRP A 494 -16.35 14.68 5.87
CA TRP A 494 -16.98 14.34 7.14
C TRP A 494 -17.05 15.58 8.02
N LEU A 495 -18.22 16.22 8.00
CA LEU A 495 -18.50 17.41 8.80
C LEU A 495 -18.95 17.07 10.23
N LYS A 496 -19.25 15.79 10.48
CA LYS A 496 -19.69 15.29 11.79
C LYS A 496 -19.21 13.86 12.01
N PRO A 497 -18.92 13.45 13.27
CA PRO A 497 -18.50 12.09 13.57
C PRO A 497 -19.49 11.00 13.12
N GLU A 498 -20.81 11.26 13.18
CA GLU A 498 -21.81 10.27 12.78
C GLU A 498 -21.76 9.98 11.28
N LEU A 499 -21.43 10.98 10.46
CA LEU A 499 -21.27 10.80 9.02
C LEU A 499 -20.04 9.95 8.71
N HIS A 500 -18.95 10.14 9.46
CA HIS A 500 -17.77 9.27 9.37
C HIS A 500 -18.10 7.84 9.78
N LEU A 501 -18.84 7.61 10.87
CA LEU A 501 -19.24 6.27 11.30
C LEU A 501 -20.15 5.56 10.28
N ILE A 502 -21.17 6.26 9.75
CA ILE A 502 -22.04 5.74 8.70
C ILE A 502 -21.22 5.41 7.44
N PHE A 503 -20.29 6.29 7.08
CA PHE A 503 -19.41 6.08 5.95
C PHE A 503 -18.46 4.90 6.17
N SER A 504 -17.86 4.77 7.35
CA SER A 504 -16.97 3.67 7.74
C SER A 504 -17.69 2.32 7.69
N GLN A 505 -18.94 2.26 8.17
CA GLN A 505 -19.78 1.07 8.01
C GLN A 505 -20.08 0.78 6.54
N SER A 506 -20.34 1.82 5.74
CA SER A 506 -20.54 1.66 4.29
C SER A 506 -19.28 1.19 3.58
N LEU A 507 -18.10 1.66 3.99
CA LEU A 507 -16.80 1.33 3.44
C LEU A 507 -16.40 -0.09 3.82
N SER A 508 -16.62 -0.49 5.08
CA SER A 508 -16.46 -1.86 5.55
C SER A 508 -17.30 -2.85 4.76
N ARG A 509 -18.53 -2.46 4.35
CA ARG A 509 -19.39 -3.28 3.48
C ARG A 509 -18.91 -3.34 2.03
N ARG A 510 -18.20 -2.30 1.55
CA ARG A 510 -17.70 -2.18 0.16
C ARG A 510 -16.32 -1.52 0.13
N PRO A 511 -15.24 -2.24 0.47
CA PRO A 511 -13.90 -1.65 0.60
C PRO A 511 -13.36 -1.02 -0.69
N ARG A 512 -13.81 -1.49 -1.87
CA ARG A 512 -13.45 -0.93 -3.18
C ARG A 512 -13.79 0.56 -3.34
N ARG A 513 -14.70 1.11 -2.52
CA ARG A 513 -14.97 2.56 -2.51
C ARG A 513 -13.76 3.36 -2.05
N GLY A 514 -12.91 2.79 -1.19
CA GLY A 514 -11.69 3.44 -0.72
C GLY A 514 -10.74 3.81 -1.86
N SER A 515 -10.65 2.96 -2.90
CA SER A 515 -9.80 3.26 -4.07
C SER A 515 -10.35 4.35 -4.99
N ALA A 516 -11.60 4.78 -4.83
CA ALA A 516 -12.17 5.87 -5.62
C ALA A 516 -11.97 7.24 -4.95
N ILE A 517 -11.50 7.28 -3.71
CA ILE A 517 -11.35 8.52 -2.93
C ILE A 517 -9.93 9.05 -3.14
N GLU A 518 -9.83 10.26 -3.65
CA GLU A 518 -8.56 10.99 -3.79
C GLU A 518 -8.45 12.13 -2.78
N GLU A 519 -9.56 12.64 -2.26
CA GLU A 519 -9.59 13.76 -1.33
C GLU A 519 -10.49 13.51 -0.13
N VAL A 520 -9.97 13.76 1.07
CA VAL A 520 -10.72 13.67 2.32
C VAL A 520 -10.59 14.95 3.12
N LYS A 521 -11.73 15.42 3.63
CA LYS A 521 -11.78 16.50 4.63
C LYS A 521 -12.51 16.02 5.88
N LEU A 522 -11.83 16.04 7.00
CA LEU A 522 -12.38 15.86 8.34
C LEU A 522 -12.54 17.24 8.98
N ALA A 523 -13.78 17.65 9.25
CA ALA A 523 -14.07 18.95 9.85
C ALA A 523 -15.09 18.78 10.98
N TYR A 524 -14.64 18.20 12.08
CA TYR A 524 -15.49 17.98 13.25
C TYR A 524 -15.55 19.26 14.10
N PRO A 525 -16.74 19.66 14.58
CA PRO A 525 -16.84 20.79 15.50
C PRO A 525 -16.16 20.49 16.83
N ALA A 526 -15.44 21.47 17.41
CA ALA A 526 -14.86 21.36 18.75
C ALA A 526 -15.91 20.96 19.82
N SER A 527 -17.16 21.41 19.69
CA SER A 527 -18.26 21.05 20.61
C SER A 527 -18.61 19.56 20.67
N GLU A 528 -18.08 18.74 19.75
CA GLU A 528 -18.25 17.28 19.76
C GLU A 528 -17.18 16.56 20.61
N ILE A 529 -16.21 17.28 21.21
CA ILE A 529 -15.19 16.76 22.13
C ILE A 529 -15.83 15.96 23.27
N THR A 530 -16.82 16.55 23.95
CA THR A 530 -17.51 15.91 25.09
C THR A 530 -18.31 14.67 24.67
N ARG A 531 -18.83 14.64 23.44
CA ARG A 531 -19.62 13.50 22.90
C ARG A 531 -18.75 12.33 22.44
N LEU A 532 -17.61 12.61 21.81
CA LEU A 532 -16.65 11.58 21.38
C LEU A 532 -15.99 10.86 22.57
N ILE A 533 -15.77 11.57 23.68
CA ILE A 533 -15.15 11.02 24.89
C ILE A 533 -16.15 10.20 25.74
N SER A 534 -17.45 10.52 25.69
CA SER A 534 -18.42 9.97 26.65
C SER A 534 -19.12 8.68 26.23
N ASP A 535 -19.17 8.31 24.94
CA ASP A 535 -20.13 7.28 24.48
C ASP A 535 -19.57 6.01 23.80
N THR A 536 -18.27 5.80 23.62
CA THR A 536 -17.66 4.47 23.38
C THR A 536 -16.14 4.61 23.17
N LEU A 537 -15.34 3.65 23.66
CA LEU A 537 -13.89 3.56 23.41
C LEU A 537 -13.53 3.06 21.99
N GLU A 538 -14.51 2.76 21.15
CA GLU A 538 -14.36 2.18 19.81
C GLU A 538 -14.21 3.15 18.60
N PRO A 539 -14.64 4.44 18.62
CA PRO A 539 -14.55 5.33 17.45
C PRO A 539 -13.13 5.78 17.12
N MET A 540 -12.22 5.84 18.09
CA MET A 540 -10.92 6.50 17.95
C MET A 540 -9.99 5.75 16.98
N SER A 541 -9.93 4.42 17.07
CA SER A 541 -9.18 3.58 16.12
C SER A 541 -9.84 3.51 14.73
N SER A 542 -11.13 3.82 14.64
CA SER A 542 -11.90 3.71 13.40
C SER A 542 -11.52 4.77 12.35
N VAL A 543 -11.06 5.96 12.76
CA VAL A 543 -10.70 7.04 11.82
C VAL A 543 -9.49 6.62 11.00
N SER A 544 -8.40 6.25 11.66
CA SER A 544 -7.17 5.82 11.01
C SER A 544 -7.36 4.52 10.21
N GLN A 545 -8.17 3.60 10.73
CA GLN A 545 -8.57 2.41 9.98
C GLN A 545 -9.37 2.76 8.72
N THR A 546 -10.27 3.74 8.78
CA THR A 546 -11.08 4.14 7.62
C THR A 546 -10.20 4.80 6.56
N ILE A 547 -9.34 5.74 6.96
CA ILE A 547 -8.47 6.49 6.04
C ILE A 547 -7.40 5.59 5.42
N SER A 548 -6.80 4.66 6.17
CA SER A 548 -5.80 3.72 5.63
C SER A 548 -6.32 2.81 4.51
N THR A 549 -7.64 2.58 4.41
CA THR A 549 -8.21 1.83 3.28
C THR A 549 -8.28 2.63 1.97
N MET A 550 -8.01 3.94 2.00
CA MET A 550 -8.12 4.86 0.86
C MET A 550 -6.82 4.90 0.07
N SER A 551 -6.57 3.84 -0.70
CA SER A 551 -5.22 3.63 -1.24
C SER A 551 -4.77 4.61 -2.32
N ASN A 552 -5.66 5.47 -2.82
CA ASN A 552 -5.40 6.48 -3.84
C ASN A 552 -5.56 7.92 -3.29
N LEU A 553 -5.62 8.07 -1.96
CA LEU A 553 -5.74 9.38 -1.31
C LEU A 553 -4.54 10.26 -1.65
N LYS A 554 -4.80 11.43 -2.22
CA LYS A 554 -3.83 12.47 -2.59
C LYS A 554 -3.88 13.66 -1.65
N THR A 555 -5.08 14.02 -1.16
CA THR A 555 -5.28 15.19 -0.29
C THR A 555 -6.00 14.79 0.99
N LEU A 556 -5.42 15.17 2.13
CA LEU A 556 -5.99 14.94 3.46
C LEU A 556 -6.05 16.26 4.24
N ASP A 557 -7.25 16.75 4.53
CA ASP A 557 -7.49 17.96 5.32
C ASP A 557 -8.13 17.57 6.66
N ILE A 558 -7.42 17.82 7.76
CA ILE A 558 -7.82 17.44 9.12
C ILE A 558 -8.03 18.70 9.95
N ALA A 559 -9.26 18.87 10.42
CA ALA A 559 -9.71 19.84 11.39
C ALA A 559 -10.61 19.13 12.41
N VAL A 560 -10.02 18.56 13.46
CA VAL A 560 -10.73 17.68 14.41
C VAL A 560 -10.32 17.95 15.86
N PRO A 561 -11.10 17.54 16.86
CA PRO A 561 -10.70 17.52 18.26
C PRO A 561 -9.32 16.94 18.57
N VAL A 562 -8.58 17.56 19.50
CA VAL A 562 -7.25 17.08 19.95
C VAL A 562 -7.27 15.67 20.53
N GLY A 563 -8.41 15.21 21.07
CA GLY A 563 -8.54 13.81 21.52
C GLY A 563 -8.21 12.77 20.44
N LEU A 564 -8.37 13.11 19.15
CA LEU A 564 -8.08 12.22 18.01
C LEU A 564 -6.62 12.23 17.55
N LEU A 565 -5.78 13.10 18.14
CA LEU A 565 -4.39 13.31 17.78
C LEU A 565 -3.60 11.99 17.74
N HIS A 566 -3.58 11.26 18.86
CA HIS A 566 -2.87 9.98 18.96
C HIS A 566 -3.32 8.96 17.90
N SER A 567 -4.63 8.86 17.67
CA SER A 567 -5.16 7.90 16.70
C SER A 567 -4.71 8.22 15.28
N ILE A 568 -4.72 9.50 14.89
CA ILE A 568 -4.39 9.97 13.55
C ILE A 568 -2.86 9.97 13.35
N GLY A 569 -2.05 10.24 14.37
CA GLY A 569 -0.59 10.16 14.30
C GLY A 569 -0.12 8.80 13.78
N ASN A 570 -0.78 7.72 14.22
CA ASN A 570 -0.50 6.36 13.74
C ASN A 570 -0.65 6.17 12.22
N LEU A 571 -1.35 7.06 11.49
CA LEU A 571 -1.43 7.02 10.02
C LEU A 571 -0.08 7.28 9.34
N PHE A 572 0.86 7.92 10.02
CA PHE A 572 2.12 8.37 9.44
C PHE A 572 3.32 7.52 9.89
N ASN A 573 3.11 6.53 10.77
CA ASN A 573 4.19 5.69 11.33
C ASN A 573 4.67 4.61 10.33
N GLY A 574 3.86 4.26 9.33
CA GLY A 574 4.18 3.23 8.35
C GLY A 574 4.74 3.77 7.03
N PRO A 575 5.80 3.15 6.45
CA PRO A 575 6.41 3.61 5.20
C PRO A 575 5.55 3.41 3.94
N PHE A 576 4.38 2.76 4.06
CA PHE A 576 3.45 2.46 2.96
C PHE A 576 2.04 2.97 3.21
N ASP A 577 1.78 3.59 4.36
CA ASP A 577 0.48 4.15 4.65
C ASP A 577 0.29 5.42 3.81
N LEU A 578 -0.85 5.52 3.15
CA LEU A 578 -1.20 6.66 2.27
C LEU A 578 -0.15 6.94 1.18
N ALA A 579 0.38 5.91 0.52
CA ALA A 579 1.44 6.01 -0.48
C ALA A 579 1.20 7.03 -1.63
N CYS A 580 -0.03 7.46 -1.89
CA CYS A 580 -0.36 8.47 -2.91
C CYS A 580 -0.52 9.90 -2.36
N LEU A 581 -0.34 10.13 -1.06
CA LEU A 581 -0.61 11.40 -0.38
C LEU A 581 0.40 12.47 -0.81
N GLN A 582 -0.12 13.55 -1.39
CA GLN A 582 0.64 14.68 -1.92
C GLN A 582 0.43 15.96 -1.11
N SER A 583 -0.76 16.15 -0.52
CA SER A 583 -1.10 17.34 0.26
C SER A 583 -1.76 16.96 1.58
N CYS A 584 -1.27 17.51 2.69
CA CYS A 584 -1.81 17.26 4.02
C CYS A 584 -1.98 18.58 4.80
N THR A 585 -3.12 18.76 5.44
CA THR A 585 -3.36 19.83 6.43
C THR A 585 -3.72 19.21 7.76
N LEU A 586 -3.01 19.60 8.82
CA LEU A 586 -3.23 19.14 10.19
C LEU A 586 -3.61 20.31 11.09
N PHE A 587 -4.82 20.22 11.67
CA PHE A 587 -5.30 21.13 12.68
C PHE A 587 -6.10 20.35 13.73
N TYR A 588 -5.61 20.34 14.96
CA TYR A 588 -6.31 19.78 16.09
C TYR A 588 -6.89 20.87 16.98
N GLN A 589 -8.19 20.81 17.22
CA GLN A 589 -8.95 21.78 17.98
C GLN A 589 -8.97 21.39 19.45
N ASP A 590 -8.56 22.31 20.30
CA ASP A 590 -8.66 22.21 21.75
C ASP A 590 -9.77 23.15 22.26
N GLU A 591 -10.50 22.78 23.32
CA GLU A 591 -11.59 23.62 23.86
C GLU A 591 -11.06 24.92 24.48
N ASP A 592 -9.86 24.87 25.06
CA ASP A 592 -9.18 26.00 25.71
C ASP A 592 -8.21 26.71 24.74
N ASP A 593 -8.37 26.46 23.43
CA ASP A 593 -7.57 27.04 22.33
C ASP A 593 -6.05 26.79 22.49
N GLN A 594 -5.66 25.70 23.17
CA GLN A 594 -4.25 25.36 23.40
C GLN A 594 -3.56 24.81 22.13
N TYR A 595 -2.23 24.87 22.12
CA TYR A 595 -1.42 24.21 21.08
C TYR A 595 -1.40 22.69 21.29
N TRP A 596 -1.55 21.93 20.20
CA TRP A 596 -1.46 20.47 20.23
C TRP A 596 -0.02 19.98 19.99
N ASP A 597 0.36 18.85 20.59
CA ASP A 597 1.73 18.32 20.51
C ASP A 597 2.00 17.69 19.13
N LEU A 598 2.84 18.35 18.32
CA LEU A 598 3.26 17.87 17.01
C LEU A 598 4.17 16.64 17.09
N GLN A 599 4.79 16.39 18.25
CA GLN A 599 5.69 15.26 18.44
C GLN A 599 5.00 13.92 18.15
N GLU A 600 3.71 13.77 18.51
CA GLU A 600 2.95 12.54 18.24
C GLU A 600 2.72 12.29 16.74
N ASN A 601 2.81 13.33 15.92
CA ASN A 601 2.63 13.26 14.47
C ASN A 601 3.92 13.58 13.70
N ILE A 602 5.09 13.58 14.36
CA ILE A 602 6.36 14.04 13.79
C ILE A 602 6.76 13.28 12.51
N HIS A 603 6.33 12.02 12.39
CA HIS A 603 6.57 11.19 11.22
C HIS A 603 5.94 11.72 9.92
N ILE A 604 4.99 12.66 9.98
CA ILE A 604 4.44 13.32 8.78
C ILE A 604 5.54 13.97 7.92
N PHE A 605 6.59 14.50 8.54
CA PHE A 605 7.73 15.10 7.83
C PHE A 605 8.59 14.08 7.09
N THR A 606 8.42 12.80 7.40
CA THR A 606 9.15 11.68 6.78
C THR A 606 8.37 11.03 5.64
N HIS A 607 7.16 11.51 5.33
CA HIS A 607 6.29 10.89 4.36
C HIS A 607 6.88 10.98 2.93
N PRO A 608 7.02 9.85 2.20
CA PRO A 608 7.85 9.80 1.00
C PRO A 608 7.29 10.54 -0.21
N THR A 609 5.96 10.66 -0.32
CA THR A 609 5.28 11.27 -1.48
C THR A 609 4.63 12.62 -1.19
N LEU A 610 4.74 13.11 0.05
CA LEU A 610 4.10 14.35 0.47
C LEU A 610 4.84 15.56 -0.12
N GLU A 611 4.13 16.40 -0.87
CA GLU A 611 4.68 17.59 -1.51
C GLU A 611 4.29 18.89 -0.78
N THR A 612 3.11 18.93 -0.16
CA THR A 612 2.57 20.09 0.55
C THR A 612 2.12 19.70 1.95
N LEU A 613 2.62 20.42 2.96
CA LEU A 613 2.25 20.23 4.35
C LEU A 613 1.85 21.56 4.98
N VAL A 614 0.65 21.60 5.56
CA VAL A 614 0.14 22.74 6.34
C VAL A 614 -0.14 22.27 7.75
N ILE A 615 0.50 22.90 8.73
CA ILE A 615 0.29 22.62 10.15
C ILE A 615 -0.25 23.89 10.80
N LYS A 616 -1.31 23.74 11.60
CA LYS A 616 -1.96 24.88 12.27
C LYS A 616 -1.99 24.67 13.77
N ARG A 617 -1.63 25.69 14.55
CA ARG A 617 -1.75 25.70 16.02
C ARG A 617 -1.09 24.52 16.74
N ALA A 618 0.07 24.09 16.25
CA ALA A 618 0.82 22.99 16.85
C ALA A 618 2.01 23.52 17.66
N LYS A 619 2.43 22.77 18.68
CA LYS A 619 3.70 22.99 19.38
C LYS A 619 4.71 21.89 19.08
N LEU A 620 5.99 22.23 19.01
CA LEU A 620 7.09 21.28 18.83
C LEU A 620 8.30 21.72 19.65
N ASP A 621 8.64 20.89 20.62
CA ASP A 621 9.74 21.12 21.55
C ASP A 621 11.12 20.70 20.97
N ASP A 622 12.16 20.80 21.79
CA ASP A 622 13.56 20.51 21.45
C ASP A 622 13.91 19.01 21.32
N ARG A 623 12.95 18.09 21.53
CA ARG A 623 13.22 16.63 21.49
C ARG A 623 13.53 16.14 20.07
N GLY A 624 12.89 16.73 19.06
CA GLY A 624 13.08 16.40 17.65
C GLY A 624 12.92 14.90 17.31
N PHE A 625 13.63 14.46 16.26
CA PHE A 625 13.59 13.07 15.81
C PHE A 625 14.49 12.15 16.64
N GLU A 626 14.02 10.93 16.93
CA GLU A 626 14.90 9.91 17.48
C GLU A 626 16.05 9.56 16.48
N PRO A 627 17.31 9.41 16.94
CA PRO A 627 18.47 9.22 16.05
C PRO A 627 18.40 7.99 15.12
N ILE A 628 17.55 7.01 15.43
CA ILE A 628 17.41 5.74 14.72
C ILE A 628 16.43 5.86 13.52
N GLU A 629 15.63 6.92 13.47
CA GLU A 629 14.48 7.06 12.56
C GLU A 629 14.72 8.01 11.39
N ARG A 630 15.93 8.56 11.25
CA ARG A 630 16.28 9.54 10.20
C ARG A 630 16.13 8.95 8.78
N PRO A 631 15.13 9.37 7.99
CA PRO A 631 14.89 8.86 6.64
C PRO A 631 15.86 9.47 5.61
N HIS A 632 15.82 8.97 4.38
CA HIS A 632 16.39 9.66 3.22
C HIS A 632 15.44 10.74 2.68
N ASN A 633 15.92 11.58 1.76
CA ASN A 633 15.24 12.76 1.23
C ASN A 633 13.74 12.56 0.95
N THR A 634 12.90 13.53 1.30
CA THR A 634 11.45 13.55 1.07
C THR A 634 11.06 14.46 -0.10
N ALA A 635 9.86 14.25 -0.63
CA ALA A 635 9.32 15.00 -1.77
C ALA A 635 8.75 16.38 -1.39
N LEU A 636 8.89 16.83 -0.13
CA LEU A 636 8.26 18.03 0.39
C LEU A 636 8.77 19.29 -0.33
N LYS A 637 7.85 20.07 -0.89
CA LYS A 637 8.13 21.31 -1.65
C LYS A 637 7.57 22.54 -0.94
N THR A 638 6.47 22.40 -0.21
CA THR A 638 5.77 23.50 0.45
C THR A 638 5.48 23.15 1.90
N LEU A 639 5.93 24.01 2.82
CA LEU A 639 5.72 23.87 4.26
C LEU A 639 5.13 25.16 4.84
N HIS A 640 3.90 25.07 5.36
CA HIS A 640 3.22 26.18 6.03
C HIS A 640 3.01 25.86 7.51
N LEU A 641 3.53 26.72 8.38
CA LEU A 641 3.36 26.70 9.82
C LEU A 641 2.50 27.91 10.20
N ILE A 642 1.26 27.65 10.61
CA ILE A 642 0.26 28.70 10.83
C ILE A 642 -0.11 28.75 12.31
N GLU A 643 0.21 29.88 12.96
CA GLU A 643 0.01 30.09 14.40
C GLU A 643 0.64 28.95 15.23
N CYS A 644 1.83 28.50 14.88
CA CYS A 644 2.51 27.39 15.57
C CYS A 644 3.57 27.88 16.57
N ASP A 645 3.79 27.11 17.63
CA ASP A 645 4.86 27.32 18.62
C ASP A 645 6.00 26.31 18.41
N ILE A 646 6.97 26.64 17.57
CA ILE A 646 7.97 25.68 17.07
C ILE A 646 9.37 26.14 17.43
N ASN A 647 10.10 25.26 18.12
CA ASN A 647 11.53 25.43 18.40
C ASN A 647 12.37 25.45 17.10
N ASP A 648 13.31 26.38 17.00
CA ASP A 648 14.13 26.60 15.80
C ASP A 648 15.17 25.49 15.53
N ASP A 649 15.74 24.90 16.58
CA ASP A 649 16.69 23.78 16.44
C ASP A 649 15.96 22.55 15.87
N THR A 650 14.76 22.24 16.39
CA THR A 650 13.96 21.13 15.88
C THR A 650 13.43 21.39 14.47
N LEU A 651 13.10 22.64 14.14
CA LEU A 651 12.77 23.02 12.78
C LEU A 651 13.94 22.76 11.83
N SER A 652 15.17 23.11 12.24
CA SER A 652 16.37 22.82 11.47
C SER A 652 16.52 21.31 11.21
N ASP A 653 16.26 20.49 12.22
CA ASP A 653 16.31 19.03 12.10
C ASP A 653 15.30 18.50 11.07
N VAL A 654 14.06 19.00 11.13
CA VAL A 654 12.99 18.64 10.18
C VAL A 654 13.33 19.05 8.74
N LEU A 655 13.99 20.21 8.59
CA LEU A 655 14.36 20.76 7.28
C LEU A 655 15.55 20.06 6.64
N MET A 656 16.22 19.12 7.32
CA MET A 656 17.23 18.26 6.70
C MET A 656 16.63 17.21 5.73
N PHE A 657 15.34 16.89 5.87
CA PHE A 657 14.73 15.78 5.11
C PHE A 657 14.27 16.16 3.69
N PRO A 658 13.68 17.33 3.42
CA PRO A 658 13.24 17.66 2.06
C PRO A 658 14.38 17.67 1.05
N GLU A 659 14.17 17.11 -0.15
CA GLU A 659 15.18 17.17 -1.22
C GLU A 659 15.40 18.60 -1.75
N ALA A 660 14.30 19.34 -1.91
CA ALA A 660 14.30 20.68 -2.46
C ALA A 660 13.04 21.45 -2.05
N LEU A 661 12.98 21.91 -0.80
CA LEU A 661 11.89 22.77 -0.33
C LEU A 661 11.89 24.09 -1.12
N LYS A 662 10.73 24.50 -1.64
CA LYS A 662 10.56 25.67 -2.51
C LYS A 662 9.86 26.82 -1.81
N GLU A 663 8.90 26.51 -0.95
CA GLU A 663 8.08 27.50 -0.28
C GLU A 663 8.01 27.22 1.22
N PHE A 664 8.29 28.26 2.00
CA PHE A 664 8.17 28.23 3.44
C PHE A 664 7.33 29.42 3.91
N VAL A 665 6.31 29.13 4.73
CA VAL A 665 5.43 30.13 5.34
C VAL A 665 5.38 29.89 6.83
N LEU A 666 5.68 30.93 7.62
CA LEU A 666 5.51 30.97 9.06
C LEU A 666 4.60 32.16 9.39
N THR A 667 3.49 31.92 10.07
CA THR A 667 2.57 32.99 10.50
C THR A 667 2.27 32.87 11.99
N GLN A 668 2.09 34.00 12.67
CA GLN A 668 1.76 34.06 14.09
C GLN A 668 0.98 35.35 14.41
N ARG A 669 0.10 35.29 15.41
CA ARG A 669 -0.65 36.45 15.91
C ARG A 669 0.27 37.45 16.58
N GLU A 670 -0.15 38.72 16.61
CA GLU A 670 0.57 39.79 17.32
C GLU A 670 0.59 39.54 18.83
N GLU A 671 -0.53 39.08 19.38
CA GLU A 671 -0.69 38.63 20.76
C GLU A 671 -1.07 37.13 20.74
N PRO A 672 -0.09 36.21 20.82
CA PRO A 672 -0.36 34.77 20.82
C PRO A 672 -1.03 34.35 22.14
N GLU A 673 -2.12 33.59 22.02
CA GLU A 673 -2.83 32.98 23.15
C GLU A 673 -2.96 31.47 22.89
N PRO A 674 -2.37 30.59 23.72
CA PRO A 674 -1.53 30.88 24.89
C PRO A 674 -0.13 31.44 24.52
N GLU A 675 0.60 31.97 25.51
CA GLU A 675 1.97 32.47 25.34
C GLU A 675 2.89 31.39 24.73
N LEU A 676 3.82 31.81 23.88
CA LEU A 676 4.76 30.90 23.21
C LEU A 676 5.86 30.44 24.17
N GLU A 677 6.03 29.14 24.30
CA GLU A 677 7.02 28.51 25.19
C GLU A 677 8.28 28.10 24.42
N GLU A 678 8.11 27.60 23.19
CA GLU A 678 9.17 26.95 22.41
C GLU A 678 9.81 27.87 21.35
N SER A 679 9.05 28.82 20.83
CA SER A 679 9.48 29.70 19.73
C SER A 679 10.60 30.66 20.13
N SER A 680 11.60 30.81 19.26
CA SER A 680 12.63 31.83 19.45
C SER A 680 12.06 33.24 19.27
N SER A 681 12.57 34.20 20.04
CA SER A 681 12.29 35.63 19.85
C SER A 681 13.07 36.26 18.68
N SER A 682 13.97 35.49 18.06
CA SER A 682 14.90 35.97 17.05
C SER A 682 14.59 35.41 15.66
N ILE A 683 14.26 36.28 14.72
CA ILE A 683 14.06 35.89 13.30
C ILE A 683 15.31 35.25 12.69
N ARG A 684 16.49 35.58 13.23
CA ARG A 684 17.75 35.04 12.73
C ARG A 684 17.87 33.54 12.96
N ASP A 685 17.24 33.03 14.01
CA ASP A 685 17.34 31.61 14.37
C ASP A 685 16.51 30.78 13.38
N TYR A 686 15.30 31.24 13.04
CA TYR A 686 14.51 30.68 11.94
C TYR A 686 15.22 30.78 10.57
N MET A 687 15.89 31.90 10.29
CA MET A 687 16.71 32.01 9.07
C MET A 687 17.88 31.02 9.05
N MET A 688 18.46 30.71 10.21
CA MET A 688 19.52 29.70 10.34
C MET A 688 18.96 28.30 10.10
N ALA A 689 17.79 27.95 10.63
CA ALA A 689 17.12 26.68 10.36
C ALA A 689 16.81 26.51 8.86
N LEU A 690 16.34 27.56 8.19
CA LEU A 690 16.05 27.55 6.75
C LEU A 690 17.30 27.40 5.86
N LYS A 691 18.52 27.55 6.39
CA LYS A 691 19.74 27.36 5.61
C LYS A 691 19.89 25.94 5.07
N GLU A 692 19.31 24.95 5.75
CA GLU A 692 19.30 23.56 5.26
C GLU A 692 18.66 23.43 3.87
N GLN A 693 17.80 24.39 3.47
CA GLN A 693 17.09 24.41 2.19
C GLN A 693 17.41 25.65 1.33
N CYS A 694 18.52 26.35 1.59
CA CYS A 694 18.87 27.60 0.91
C CYS A 694 19.12 27.44 -0.60
N HIS A 695 19.47 26.25 -1.07
CA HIS A 695 19.72 25.93 -2.49
C HIS A 695 18.45 25.77 -3.33
N SER A 696 17.28 25.59 -2.70
CA SER A 696 16.00 25.32 -3.36
C SER A 696 14.93 26.36 -3.12
N LEU A 697 14.93 27.05 -1.97
CA LEU A 697 13.86 27.97 -1.58
C LEU A 697 13.67 29.10 -2.61
N GLU A 698 12.44 29.23 -3.10
CA GLU A 698 11.98 30.24 -4.05
C GLU A 698 11.14 31.34 -3.36
N THR A 699 10.40 30.97 -2.30
CA THR A 699 9.54 31.89 -1.53
C THR A 699 9.72 31.67 -0.03
N ILE A 700 9.93 32.77 0.72
CA ILE A 700 9.90 32.78 2.18
C ILE A 700 8.92 33.86 2.63
N THR A 701 7.95 33.47 3.45
CA THR A 701 7.00 34.37 4.12
C THR A 701 7.10 34.17 5.62
N ILE A 702 7.44 35.22 6.36
CA ILE A 702 7.39 35.24 7.82
C ILE A 702 6.51 36.39 8.25
N ASP A 703 5.27 36.06 8.60
CA ASP A 703 4.31 36.95 9.24
C ASP A 703 4.28 36.64 10.75
N PHE A 704 5.34 37.00 11.45
CA PHE A 704 5.50 36.82 12.88
C PHE A 704 5.98 38.14 13.52
N PRO A 705 5.05 39.02 13.95
CA PRO A 705 5.36 40.39 14.37
C PRO A 705 6.35 40.51 15.53
N MET A 706 6.30 39.56 16.49
CA MET A 706 7.12 39.59 17.70
C MET A 706 8.60 39.30 17.46
N LEU A 707 8.97 38.72 16.31
CA LEU A 707 10.36 38.41 16.01
C LEU A 707 11.16 39.70 15.82
N ALA A 708 12.31 39.76 16.48
CA ALA A 708 13.27 40.85 16.31
C ALA A 708 14.67 40.31 16.05
N SER A 709 15.59 41.16 15.61
CA SER A 709 17.01 40.80 15.56
C SER A 709 17.85 42.00 15.94
N GLY A 710 18.95 41.80 16.66
CA GLY A 710 19.93 42.86 16.91
C GLY A 710 20.87 43.13 15.73
N ARG A 711 20.76 42.36 14.64
CA ARG A 711 21.65 42.42 13.47
C ARG A 711 20.89 42.21 12.16
N ALA A 712 21.41 42.78 11.09
CA ALA A 712 20.92 42.55 9.73
C ALA A 712 20.99 41.06 9.34
N LEU A 713 20.02 40.61 8.56
CA LEU A 713 19.97 39.25 8.02
C LEU A 713 21.01 39.04 6.91
N ALA A 714 21.56 37.83 6.87
CA ALA A 714 22.53 37.40 5.86
C ALA A 714 21.85 36.37 4.94
N LEU A 715 21.28 36.85 3.83
CA LEU A 715 20.44 36.06 2.93
C LEU A 715 21.10 35.73 1.58
N ARG A 716 22.39 36.05 1.41
CA ARG A 716 23.13 35.81 0.15
C ARG A 716 23.21 34.33 -0.25
N GLU A 717 23.12 33.43 0.71
CA GLU A 717 23.15 31.98 0.50
C GLU A 717 21.86 31.44 -0.13
N PHE A 718 20.75 32.18 -0.05
CA PHE A 718 19.46 31.81 -0.64
C PHE A 718 19.44 32.12 -2.14
N VAL A 719 20.23 31.36 -2.90
CA VAL A 719 20.55 31.67 -4.30
C VAL A 719 19.36 31.56 -5.27
N LYS A 720 18.24 30.94 -4.88
CA LYS A 720 17.03 30.82 -5.70
C LYS A 720 15.84 31.63 -5.18
N LEU A 721 16.01 32.37 -4.07
CA LEU A 721 14.91 33.09 -3.44
C LEU A 721 14.49 34.26 -4.31
N LYS A 722 13.24 34.23 -4.76
CA LYS A 722 12.60 35.26 -5.60
C LYS A 722 11.70 36.17 -4.79
N THR A 723 11.02 35.63 -3.79
CA THR A 723 10.05 36.37 -2.99
C THR A 723 10.39 36.27 -1.50
N LEU A 724 10.54 37.43 -0.85
CA LEU A 724 10.74 37.54 0.59
C LEU A 724 9.66 38.45 1.17
N ARG A 725 8.87 37.93 2.12
CA ARG A 725 7.84 38.68 2.83
C ARG A 725 8.09 38.65 4.33
N LEU A 726 8.11 39.81 4.97
CA LEU A 726 8.40 40.01 6.39
C LEU A 726 7.40 41.00 7.00
N ASN A 727 7.30 41.09 8.33
CA ASN A 727 6.47 42.11 8.96
C ASN A 727 7.09 43.49 8.83
N TRP A 728 8.27 43.66 9.43
CA TRP A 728 8.89 44.96 9.62
C TRP A 728 10.26 45.05 8.94
N ASP A 729 10.63 46.24 8.50
CA ASP A 729 11.97 46.54 7.98
C ASP A 729 13.09 46.20 8.97
N TYR A 730 12.89 46.44 10.27
CA TYR A 730 13.86 46.10 11.30
C TYR A 730 14.07 44.59 11.43
N GLN A 731 13.17 43.72 10.95
CA GLN A 731 13.44 42.27 10.93
C GLN A 731 14.52 41.94 9.90
N LEU A 732 14.61 42.71 8.82
CA LEU A 732 15.63 42.58 7.78
C LEU A 732 16.96 43.24 8.20
N PHE A 733 16.91 44.46 8.75
CA PHE A 733 18.10 45.27 9.09
C PHE A 733 18.57 45.14 10.55
N GLY A 734 17.79 44.46 11.38
CA GLY A 734 17.89 44.48 12.84
C GLY A 734 17.21 45.72 13.45
N LYS A 735 16.96 45.72 14.77
CA LYS A 735 16.45 46.85 15.54
C LYS A 735 17.58 47.73 16.10
N SER A 736 17.34 49.03 16.28
CA SER A 736 18.38 49.94 16.81
C SER A 736 18.84 49.56 18.20
N THR A 737 20.16 49.67 18.39
CA THR A 737 20.83 49.41 19.67
C THR A 737 21.83 50.52 19.94
N LYS A 738 22.39 50.57 21.16
CA LYS A 738 23.38 51.59 21.57
C LYS A 738 24.70 51.56 20.76
N LYS A 739 24.90 50.61 19.84
CA LYS A 739 26.10 50.49 19.01
C LYS A 739 25.77 50.89 17.57
N PRO A 740 26.57 51.78 16.94
CA PRO A 740 26.32 52.22 15.57
C PRO A 740 26.44 51.04 14.59
N ARG A 741 25.51 50.94 13.65
CA ARG A 741 25.48 49.85 12.66
C ARG A 741 26.29 50.19 11.42
N LEU A 742 27.22 49.30 11.08
CA LEU A 742 28.12 49.43 9.91
C LEU A 742 27.86 48.35 8.84
N HIS A 743 26.82 47.52 9.01
CA HIS A 743 26.61 46.32 8.19
C HIS A 743 25.46 46.51 7.20
N SER A 744 25.76 46.37 5.91
CA SER A 744 24.77 46.25 4.83
C SER A 744 24.04 44.91 4.91
N VAL A 745 22.74 44.87 4.64
CA VAL A 745 21.98 43.62 4.46
C VAL A 745 22.54 42.83 3.27
N GLY A 746 22.71 41.52 3.46
CA GLY A 746 23.09 40.62 2.39
C GLY A 746 21.84 40.09 1.69
N LEU A 747 21.26 40.85 0.76
CA LEU A 747 20.08 40.39 0.00
C LEU A 747 20.39 39.14 -0.85
N PRO A 748 19.39 38.28 -1.11
CA PRO A 748 19.51 37.18 -2.04
C PRO A 748 19.80 37.69 -3.47
N PRO A 749 20.64 36.99 -4.26
CA PRO A 749 21.05 37.45 -5.58
C PRO A 749 19.93 37.43 -6.63
N GLU A 750 18.95 36.54 -6.45
CA GLU A 750 17.84 36.29 -7.39
C GLU A 750 16.51 36.89 -6.92
N LEU A 751 16.52 37.71 -5.86
CA LEU A 751 15.30 38.31 -5.30
C LEU A 751 14.63 39.22 -6.34
N GLU A 752 13.32 39.03 -6.53
CA GLU A 752 12.47 39.79 -7.45
C GLU A 752 11.48 40.67 -6.70
N THR A 753 10.89 40.14 -5.60
CA THR A 753 9.86 40.82 -4.80
C THR A 753 10.24 40.84 -3.32
N LEU A 754 10.21 42.03 -2.71
CA LEU A 754 10.31 42.23 -1.26
C LEU A 754 9.00 42.84 -0.76
N GLU A 755 8.42 42.25 0.28
CA GLU A 755 7.15 42.72 0.86
C GLU A 755 7.28 42.91 2.37
N PHE A 756 6.71 44.00 2.85
CA PHE A 756 6.55 44.29 4.28
C PHE A 756 5.07 44.36 4.65
N PHE A 757 4.63 43.50 5.56
CA PHE A 757 3.25 43.45 6.03
C PHE A 757 2.88 44.62 6.95
N ASN A 758 3.86 45.30 7.54
CA ASN A 758 3.63 46.44 8.42
C ASN A 758 4.24 47.74 7.87
N PRO A 759 3.77 48.92 8.33
CA PRO A 759 4.28 50.20 7.87
C PRO A 759 5.78 50.38 8.11
N LEU A 760 6.46 51.00 7.14
CA LEU A 760 7.88 51.37 7.26
C LEU A 760 8.07 52.60 8.18
N GLY A 761 9.30 52.82 8.66
CA GLY A 761 9.68 54.10 9.26
C GLY A 761 9.57 54.19 10.78
N THR A 762 9.40 53.07 11.48
CA THR A 762 9.35 53.04 12.95
C THR A 762 10.73 53.21 13.61
N ASP A 763 11.81 53.02 12.86
CA ASP A 763 13.20 53.17 13.29
C ASP A 763 13.97 53.98 12.23
N GLU A 764 14.37 55.21 12.59
CA GLU A 764 15.06 56.14 11.67
C GLU A 764 16.37 55.56 11.11
N GLU A 765 17.14 54.86 11.95
CA GLU A 765 18.41 54.23 11.52
C GLU A 765 18.14 53.09 10.52
N VAL A 766 17.07 52.32 10.72
CA VAL A 766 16.66 51.26 9.78
C VAL A 766 16.14 51.84 8.48
N THR A 767 15.41 52.95 8.54
CA THR A 767 14.89 53.67 7.37
C THR A 767 16.03 54.14 6.47
N ASP A 768 17.07 54.72 7.07
CA ASP A 768 18.29 55.13 6.35
C ASP A 768 19.01 53.91 5.73
N LEU A 769 19.09 52.79 6.45
CA LEU A 769 19.71 51.56 5.94
C LEU A 769 18.92 50.96 4.76
N LEU A 770 17.58 51.01 4.82
CA LEU A 770 16.70 50.59 3.73
C LEU A 770 16.88 51.48 2.50
N ALA A 771 16.88 52.81 2.68
CA ALA A 771 17.11 53.76 1.58
C ALA A 771 18.50 53.53 0.92
N ASN A 772 19.55 53.35 1.73
CA ASN A 772 20.89 53.02 1.24
C ASN A 772 20.94 51.68 0.49
N ALA A 773 20.22 50.66 0.99
CA ALA A 773 20.13 49.36 0.32
C ALA A 773 19.47 49.48 -1.05
N ILE A 774 18.36 50.23 -1.14
CA ILE A 774 17.63 50.49 -2.38
C ILE A 774 18.52 51.21 -3.42
N GLN A 775 19.24 52.25 -3.00
CA GLN A 775 20.18 52.97 -3.88
C GLN A 775 21.29 52.06 -4.43
N SER A 776 21.65 51.02 -3.68
CA SER A 776 22.71 50.06 -4.06
C SER A 776 22.22 48.84 -4.87
N LEU A 777 20.92 48.71 -5.18
CA LEU A 777 20.34 47.51 -5.81
C LEU A 777 21.00 47.12 -7.13
N HIS A 778 21.40 48.09 -7.95
CA HIS A 778 22.14 47.86 -9.20
C HIS A 778 23.47 47.10 -9.01
N ILE A 779 24.03 47.09 -7.79
CA ILE A 779 25.22 46.32 -7.40
C ILE A 779 24.83 45.06 -6.64
N THR A 780 23.91 45.17 -5.68
CA THR A 780 23.66 44.14 -4.67
C THR A 780 22.55 43.15 -5.02
N CYS A 781 21.51 43.58 -5.74
CA CYS A 781 20.36 42.75 -6.11
C CYS A 781 19.68 43.28 -7.39
N ARG A 782 20.23 42.92 -8.56
CA ARG A 782 19.82 43.48 -9.87
C ARG A 782 18.47 43.00 -10.38
N LYS A 783 17.93 41.93 -9.80
CA LYS A 783 16.69 41.29 -10.25
C LYS A 783 15.46 41.77 -9.51
N MET A 784 15.65 42.57 -8.46
CA MET A 784 14.56 43.12 -7.68
C MET A 784 13.76 44.11 -8.52
N LYS A 785 12.48 43.82 -8.70
CA LYS A 785 11.53 44.57 -9.54
C LYS A 785 10.40 45.17 -8.73
N GLU A 786 10.07 44.60 -7.58
CA GLU A 786 8.90 45.01 -6.83
C GLU A 786 9.21 45.13 -5.34
N LEU A 787 8.78 46.25 -4.75
CA LEU A 787 8.72 46.48 -3.32
C LEU A 787 7.25 46.70 -2.95
N ILE A 788 6.70 45.85 -2.09
CA ILE A 788 5.32 45.92 -1.63
C ILE A 788 5.29 46.38 -0.17
N VAL A 789 4.49 47.39 0.14
CA VAL A 789 4.40 47.95 1.50
C VAL A 789 2.95 48.23 1.88
N LEU A 790 2.62 47.99 3.14
CA LEU A 790 1.34 48.39 3.74
C LEU A 790 1.38 49.86 4.20
N VAL A 791 0.33 50.62 3.89
CA VAL A 791 0.13 52.01 4.36
C VAL A 791 -1.24 52.12 5.03
N GLU A 792 -1.25 52.28 6.36
CA GLU A 792 -2.49 52.43 7.14
C GLU A 792 -2.69 53.88 7.66
N GLU A 793 -1.64 54.53 8.17
CA GLU A 793 -1.73 55.91 8.73
C GLU A 793 -0.50 56.82 8.46
N ALA A 794 0.71 56.25 8.31
CA ALA A 794 1.94 56.99 8.07
C ALA A 794 2.31 57.00 6.57
N GLU A 795 2.66 58.18 6.03
CA GLU A 795 3.25 58.26 4.70
C GLU A 795 4.58 57.49 4.65
N ILE A 796 4.84 56.83 3.52
CA ILE A 796 6.13 56.15 3.27
C ILE A 796 7.26 57.18 3.47
N PRO A 797 8.32 56.87 4.25
CA PRO A 797 9.42 57.81 4.49
C PRO A 797 9.98 58.41 3.21
N LYS A 798 10.21 59.74 3.21
CA LYS A 798 10.62 60.50 2.03
C LYS A 798 11.92 59.98 1.43
N GLU A 799 12.86 59.61 2.30
CA GLU A 799 14.17 59.06 1.96
C GLU A 799 14.03 57.74 1.18
N VAL A 800 13.05 56.90 1.55
CA VAL A 800 12.74 55.64 0.86
C VAL A 800 12.09 55.91 -0.50
N LEU A 801 11.12 56.83 -0.57
CA LEU A 801 10.49 57.23 -1.84
C LEU A 801 11.50 57.82 -2.83
N GLU A 802 12.41 58.67 -2.38
CA GLU A 802 13.48 59.23 -3.21
C GLU A 802 14.47 58.14 -3.67
N ALA A 803 14.83 57.20 -2.78
CA ALA A 803 15.67 56.07 -3.14
C ALA A 803 15.01 55.18 -4.21
N ILE A 804 13.71 54.91 -4.11
CA ILE A 804 12.97 54.12 -5.11
C ILE A 804 12.94 54.86 -6.46
N LYS A 805 12.63 56.16 -6.47
CA LYS A 805 12.63 56.99 -7.70
C LYS A 805 13.99 57.01 -8.40
N SER A 806 15.08 56.82 -7.66
CA SER A 806 16.43 56.72 -8.23
C SER A 806 16.69 55.40 -8.99
N GLN A 807 15.87 54.37 -8.80
CA GLN A 807 16.02 53.04 -9.39
C GLN A 807 14.92 52.78 -10.44
N SER A 808 15.23 52.97 -11.73
CA SER A 808 14.27 52.76 -12.82
C SER A 808 13.73 51.34 -12.96
N GLN A 809 14.37 50.36 -12.32
CA GLN A 809 14.00 48.94 -12.37
C GLN A 809 13.00 48.52 -11.28
N LEU A 810 12.75 49.37 -10.27
CA LEU A 810 11.98 49.03 -9.08
C LEU A 810 10.60 49.71 -9.11
N HIS A 811 9.54 48.91 -9.00
CA HIS A 811 8.16 49.34 -8.84
C HIS A 811 7.75 49.27 -7.36
N LEU A 812 7.00 50.27 -6.89
CA LEU A 812 6.45 50.33 -5.54
C LEU A 812 4.95 50.04 -5.62
N SER A 813 4.52 48.96 -4.98
CA SER A 813 3.12 48.57 -4.84
C SER A 813 2.67 48.89 -3.42
N VAL A 814 1.61 49.70 -3.27
CA VAL A 814 1.10 50.12 -1.96
C VAL A 814 -0.24 49.44 -1.68
N ILE A 815 -0.33 48.72 -0.56
CA ILE A 815 -1.57 48.10 -0.09
C ILE A 815 -2.19 49.05 0.96
N GLY A 816 -3.45 49.44 0.76
CA GLY A 816 -4.20 50.30 1.70
C GLY A 816 -4.19 51.82 1.41
N GLY A 817 -3.44 52.28 0.38
CA GLY A 817 -3.51 53.66 -0.10
C GLY A 817 -4.64 53.87 -1.13
N GLU A 818 -5.27 55.04 -1.14
CA GLU A 818 -6.24 55.42 -2.18
C GLU A 818 -5.58 55.32 -3.57
N GLU A 819 -6.13 54.47 -4.45
CA GLU A 819 -5.94 54.64 -5.90
C GLU A 819 -6.55 55.99 -6.29
N ASP A 820 -5.73 57.01 -6.54
CA ASP A 820 -6.17 58.10 -7.41
C ASP A 820 -5.01 58.78 -8.14
N ARG A 821 -5.06 58.58 -9.47
CA ARG A 821 -4.70 59.49 -10.57
C ARG A 821 -3.31 59.41 -11.19
N ASP A 822 -3.28 58.63 -12.26
CA ASP A 822 -2.98 59.19 -13.58
C ASP A 822 -3.56 60.61 -13.74
N ASP A 823 -2.70 61.61 -13.80
CA ASP A 823 -2.88 62.77 -14.68
C ASP A 823 -1.49 63.29 -15.10
N PRO A 824 -1.22 63.49 -16.41
CA PRO A 824 0.04 64.04 -16.88
C PRO A 824 -0.02 65.58 -16.94
N GLU A 825 0.88 66.26 -16.21
CA GLU A 825 1.47 67.54 -16.61
C GLU A 825 2.95 67.63 -16.21
#